data_AF-A0AAD7TX51-F1
#
_entry.id   AF-A0AAD7TX51-F1
#
_cell.length_a   1.000
_cell.length_b   1.000
_cell.length_c   1.000
_cell.angle_alpha   90.00
_cell.angle_beta   90.00
_cell.angle_gamma   90.00
#
_symmetry.space_group_name_H-M   'P 1'
#
loop_
_entity.id
_entity.type
_entity.pdbx_description
1 polymer ?
#
loop_
_entity_poly.entity_id
_entity_poly.type
_entity_poly.pdbx_seq_one_letter_code
_entity_poly.pdbx_strand_id
1 'polypeptide(L)'
;MPGPRAKGKSGRPKPRTASGASASIPQGAYTIPDGFFTDIDNAGTWRLIVDVLCDYLALPDLETRSGLKKVHAHFPEISKKLDTVYAAAQKKGDKRLMGGIVGVWAKMCADAILRDKLFQEGLLSKVMPLVEYDETRHMALNALSVVTHHGGLVARREIARKNPQLVRLMQTHQDDAKVLELATVTMAHATSAVLGNEDPPDSGLVKEIQVRSVLKTAVDNVRKPIASHYMIDHAFGLLTSATRHCPQDCKATPGMLTLLVSCLRSENLITRCSALGGLIRYTANDSEPDRQNFDPHKLIAAVQRRFPDHLADLLADYGFERCDTTLTLKSTAEYQRAMMRCAQDHDLCALGRTLASLIQRTEFSIAEGMFQADGPGGRRETIDIGLPFTMGSPADLDMADVLDLKFYIIRSRIPDAIAHGQRAIERNPDLAYAYYAISMGADHEQGLRAVKKGLKCKNITPFVRHYLLWRAVEHAGDLGVSTLQEARGEGADHAEGIAFLMSAWEDAKTFTAEAPPDNRHMQTILNWYIILTIAIKGPELSEDLKELAPARRKLDISEQFMRTIGFAIKKTQMRLARELILDLYPKAVKEWGTFIKRFDELDARSDKQQPLSSTQADDDLAAWLDKMKLEDGSEEHMHPHSCSHPKISMNNVALYRCSWCGNPSAVLRKCGGCGKTRYCDGPCQKKHWPEHKVECKKA
;
A
#
# COMPACT_ATOMS: atom_id res chain seq x y z
N MET A 1 -56.19 13.12 -42.25
CA MET A 1 -55.67 14.18 -43.15
C MET A 1 -54.22 14.40 -42.79
N PRO A 2 -53.30 13.90 -43.63
CA PRO A 2 -52.41 14.85 -44.29
C PRO A 2 -52.21 14.52 -45.78
N GLY A 3 -52.17 15.57 -46.58
CA GLY A 3 -51.49 15.62 -47.87
C GLY A 3 -50.43 16.75 -47.84
N PRO A 4 -49.76 17.05 -48.95
CA PRO A 4 -48.68 16.20 -49.46
C PRO A 4 -47.49 17.00 -50.04
N ARG A 5 -46.53 16.22 -50.61
CA ARG A 5 -45.63 16.51 -51.75
C ARG A 5 -44.21 16.94 -51.42
N ALA A 6 -43.19 16.63 -52.20
CA ALA A 6 -42.89 15.60 -53.21
C ALA A 6 -41.55 16.05 -53.85
N LYS A 7 -40.66 15.11 -54.17
CA LYS A 7 -40.11 14.90 -55.52
C LYS A 7 -39.11 13.74 -55.50
N GLY A 8 -39.26 12.87 -56.49
CA GLY A 8 -38.36 11.76 -56.77
C GLY A 8 -38.04 11.67 -58.25
N LYS A 9 -37.49 10.49 -58.62
CA LYS A 9 -36.96 9.98 -59.89
C LYS A 9 -35.43 10.09 -59.97
N SER A 10 -34.68 9.04 -60.30
CA SER A 10 -34.98 7.95 -61.25
C SER A 10 -34.27 6.64 -60.86
N GLY A 11 -34.73 5.50 -61.40
CA GLY A 11 -34.06 4.22 -61.26
C GLY A 11 -34.25 3.32 -62.49
N ARG A 12 -33.26 2.46 -62.75
CA ARG A 12 -33.30 1.05 -63.24
C ARG A 12 -31.90 0.64 -63.77
N PRO A 13 -31.57 -0.67 -63.95
CA PRO A 13 -32.07 -1.88 -63.30
C PRO A 13 -30.92 -2.81 -62.78
N LYS A 14 -31.25 -3.72 -61.85
CA LYS A 14 -30.41 -4.86 -61.41
C LYS A 14 -30.27 -5.95 -62.49
N PRO A 15 -29.13 -6.64 -62.59
CA PRO A 15 -29.07 -8.03 -63.08
C PRO A 15 -29.08 -9.04 -61.92
N ARG A 16 -29.70 -10.19 -62.21
CA ARG A 16 -29.96 -11.33 -61.33
C ARG A 16 -28.66 -12.05 -60.94
N THR A 17 -28.58 -12.42 -59.68
CA THR A 17 -27.62 -13.33 -59.08
C THR A 17 -27.78 -14.74 -59.64
N ALA A 18 -26.72 -15.28 -60.23
CA ALA A 18 -26.54 -16.72 -60.41
C ALA A 18 -25.82 -17.27 -59.18
N SER A 19 -26.46 -18.23 -58.53
CA SER A 19 -25.93 -19.05 -57.44
C SER A 19 -24.76 -19.92 -57.95
N GLY A 20 -23.54 -19.52 -57.60
CA GLY A 20 -22.34 -20.34 -57.72
C GLY A 20 -22.11 -21.12 -56.43
N ALA A 21 -22.02 -22.45 -56.57
CA ALA A 21 -21.94 -23.42 -55.50
C ALA A 21 -20.76 -23.19 -54.52
N SER A 22 -21.05 -23.49 -53.27
CA SER A 22 -20.11 -23.69 -52.18
C SER A 22 -19.04 -24.73 -52.53
N ALA A 23 -17.82 -24.29 -52.80
CA ALA A 23 -16.63 -25.12 -52.62
C ALA A 23 -16.10 -24.83 -51.22
N SER A 24 -16.37 -25.75 -50.29
CA SER A 24 -15.73 -25.82 -48.99
C SER A 24 -14.22 -26.00 -49.19
N ILE A 25 -13.45 -24.95 -48.98
CA ILE A 25 -12.00 -25.04 -48.84
C ILE A 25 -11.72 -25.73 -47.49
N PRO A 26 -11.02 -26.87 -47.45
CA PRO A 26 -10.56 -27.44 -46.19
C PRO A 26 -9.63 -26.44 -45.51
N GLN A 27 -9.84 -26.17 -44.22
CA GLN A 27 -8.94 -25.38 -43.38
C GLN A 27 -7.53 -26.00 -43.39
N GLY A 28 -6.71 -25.59 -44.36
CA GLY A 28 -5.34 -26.03 -44.53
C GLY A 28 -4.46 -25.48 -43.41
N ALA A 29 -3.57 -26.34 -42.90
CA ALA A 29 -2.47 -25.91 -42.05
C ALA A 29 -1.70 -24.79 -42.77
N TYR A 30 -1.42 -23.70 -42.07
CA TYR A 30 -0.58 -22.63 -42.60
C TYR A 30 0.79 -23.20 -42.97
N THR A 31 1.11 -23.19 -44.26
CA THR A 31 2.41 -23.60 -44.79
C THR A 31 3.34 -22.39 -44.82
N ILE A 32 4.52 -22.53 -44.21
CA ILE A 32 5.56 -21.50 -44.23
C ILE A 32 6.14 -21.45 -45.65
N PRO A 33 6.10 -20.31 -46.35
CA PRO A 33 6.58 -20.24 -47.73
C PRO A 33 8.12 -20.35 -47.82
N ASP A 34 8.61 -20.81 -48.96
CA ASP A 34 10.04 -20.94 -49.24
C ASP A 34 10.71 -19.55 -49.29
N GLY A 35 11.88 -19.41 -48.66
CA GLY A 35 12.60 -18.13 -48.51
C GLY A 35 12.25 -17.31 -47.26
N PHE A 36 11.25 -17.71 -46.46
CA PHE A 36 10.87 -17.04 -45.21
C PHE A 36 12.02 -16.88 -44.19
N PHE A 37 12.96 -17.82 -44.19
CA PHE A 37 14.08 -17.86 -43.23
C PHE A 37 15.23 -16.92 -43.64
N THR A 38 15.43 -16.67 -44.93
CA THR A 38 16.58 -15.90 -45.43
C THR A 38 16.48 -14.39 -45.19
N ASP A 39 15.26 -13.84 -45.10
CA ASP A 39 15.06 -12.40 -44.86
C ASP A 39 15.24 -12.02 -43.37
N ILE A 40 15.03 -12.98 -42.47
CA ILE A 40 15.13 -12.80 -41.01
C ILE A 40 16.59 -12.90 -40.53
N ASP A 41 17.39 -13.75 -41.17
CA ASP A 41 18.83 -13.88 -40.92
C ASP A 41 19.61 -12.60 -41.28
N ASN A 42 19.08 -11.79 -42.21
CA ASN A 42 19.69 -10.54 -42.66
C ASN A 42 19.24 -9.27 -41.89
N ALA A 43 18.22 -9.38 -41.03
CA ALA A 43 17.67 -8.22 -40.32
C ALA A 43 18.53 -7.85 -39.10
N GLY A 44 19.12 -6.65 -39.08
CA GLY A 44 20.09 -6.23 -38.06
C GLY A 44 19.55 -6.00 -36.64
N THR A 45 18.24 -5.81 -36.45
CA THR A 45 17.62 -5.47 -35.14
C THR A 45 16.33 -6.23 -34.87
N TRP A 46 16.00 -6.42 -33.60
CA TRP A 46 14.79 -7.13 -33.16
C TRP A 46 13.49 -6.46 -33.62
N ARG A 47 13.48 -5.13 -33.69
CA ARG A 47 12.37 -4.35 -34.26
C ARG A 47 12.09 -4.77 -35.69
N LEU A 48 13.11 -4.76 -36.55
CA LEU A 48 12.96 -5.12 -37.96
C LEU A 48 12.46 -6.55 -38.11
N ILE A 49 12.95 -7.48 -37.29
CA ILE A 49 12.48 -8.88 -37.29
C ILE A 49 10.98 -8.93 -36.98
N VAL A 50 10.53 -8.24 -35.93
CA VAL A 50 9.11 -8.24 -35.54
C VAL A 50 8.24 -7.54 -36.59
N ASP A 51 8.70 -6.43 -37.18
CA ASP A 51 8.00 -5.72 -38.26
C ASP A 51 7.84 -6.61 -39.50
N VAL A 52 8.93 -7.24 -39.95
CA VAL A 52 8.90 -8.20 -41.07
C VAL A 52 7.95 -9.36 -40.77
N LEU A 53 7.96 -9.89 -39.53
CA LEU A 53 7.04 -10.95 -39.12
C LEU A 53 5.58 -10.48 -39.11
N CYS A 54 5.29 -9.27 -38.63
CA CYS A 54 3.95 -8.69 -38.65
C CYS A 54 3.44 -8.56 -40.09
N ASP A 55 4.26 -8.03 -41.00
CA ASP A 55 3.91 -7.87 -42.41
C ASP A 55 3.71 -9.22 -43.11
N TYR A 56 4.67 -10.14 -42.93
CA TYR A 56 4.63 -11.46 -43.58
C TYR A 56 3.47 -12.33 -43.09
N LEU A 57 3.16 -12.24 -41.80
CA LEU A 57 2.02 -12.91 -41.20
C LEU A 57 0.71 -12.13 -41.40
N ALA A 58 0.74 -10.99 -42.11
CA ALA A 58 -0.41 -10.13 -42.37
C ALA A 58 -1.20 -9.81 -41.09
N LEU A 59 -0.47 -9.52 -39.99
CA LEU A 59 -1.07 -9.21 -38.71
C LEU A 59 -1.69 -7.82 -38.74
N PRO A 60 -2.79 -7.59 -38.01
CA PRO A 60 -3.27 -6.23 -37.77
C PRO A 60 -2.18 -5.40 -37.09
N ASP A 61 -2.17 -4.10 -37.36
CA ASP A 61 -1.24 -3.16 -36.75
C ASP A 61 -1.35 -3.18 -35.21
N LEU A 62 -0.41 -3.86 -34.56
CA LEU A 62 -0.36 -4.07 -33.12
C LEU A 62 -0.06 -2.79 -32.34
N GLU A 63 0.39 -1.74 -33.02
CA GLU A 63 0.64 -0.43 -32.42
C GLU A 63 -0.67 0.36 -32.28
N THR A 64 -1.72 -0.02 -33.03
CA THR A 64 -3.02 0.65 -33.04
C THR A 64 -4.09 0.00 -32.16
N ARG A 65 -4.94 0.83 -31.53
CA ARG A 65 -6.14 0.33 -30.83
C ARG A 65 -7.08 -0.41 -31.78
N SER A 66 -7.22 0.06 -33.02
CA SER A 66 -8.06 -0.58 -34.03
C SER A 66 -7.48 -1.94 -34.46
N GLY A 67 -6.17 -2.05 -34.60
CA GLY A 67 -5.48 -3.32 -34.85
C GLY A 67 -5.60 -4.28 -33.69
N LEU A 68 -5.37 -3.85 -32.43
CA LEU A 68 -5.61 -4.68 -31.25
C LEU A 68 -7.07 -5.19 -31.16
N LYS A 69 -8.05 -4.37 -31.55
CA LYS A 69 -9.46 -4.83 -31.67
C LYS A 69 -9.63 -5.92 -32.73
N LYS A 70 -8.97 -5.80 -33.89
CA LYS A 70 -8.97 -6.84 -34.94
C LYS A 70 -8.31 -8.12 -34.43
N VAL A 71 -7.23 -7.99 -33.66
CA VAL A 71 -6.58 -9.14 -33.01
C VAL A 71 -7.54 -9.83 -32.05
N HIS A 72 -8.29 -9.09 -31.24
CA HIS A 72 -9.33 -9.68 -30.38
C HIS A 72 -10.39 -10.46 -31.17
N ALA A 73 -10.84 -9.90 -32.30
CA ALA A 73 -11.86 -10.52 -33.14
C ALA A 73 -11.39 -11.81 -33.83
N HIS A 74 -10.10 -11.89 -34.16
CA HIS A 74 -9.50 -13.01 -34.90
C HIS A 74 -8.43 -13.75 -34.08
N PHE A 75 -8.51 -13.68 -32.75
CA PHE A 75 -7.47 -14.19 -31.85
C PHE A 75 -7.13 -15.67 -32.10
N PRO A 76 -8.10 -16.61 -32.22
CA PRO A 76 -7.77 -18.03 -32.42
C PRO A 76 -6.96 -18.29 -33.71
N GLU A 77 -7.26 -17.55 -34.78
CA GLU A 77 -6.57 -17.69 -36.07
C GLU A 77 -5.14 -17.12 -36.00
N ILE A 78 -5.02 -15.90 -35.48
CA ILE A 78 -3.73 -15.22 -35.30
C ILE A 78 -2.82 -16.02 -34.38
N SER A 79 -3.34 -16.49 -33.25
CA SER A 79 -2.55 -17.23 -32.28
C SER A 79 -2.10 -18.58 -32.83
N LYS A 80 -2.99 -19.33 -33.49
CA LYS A 80 -2.62 -20.58 -34.18
C LYS A 80 -1.54 -20.36 -35.24
N LYS A 81 -1.60 -19.25 -35.98
CA LYS A 81 -0.58 -18.89 -36.98
C LYS A 81 0.78 -18.64 -36.34
N LEU A 82 0.83 -17.82 -35.29
CA LEU A 82 2.06 -17.54 -34.53
C LEU A 82 2.64 -18.82 -33.91
N ASP A 83 1.79 -19.65 -33.31
CA ASP A 83 2.20 -20.94 -32.73
C ASP A 83 2.77 -21.91 -33.76
N THR A 84 2.18 -21.95 -34.96
CA THR A 84 2.66 -22.81 -36.05
C THR A 84 4.07 -22.39 -36.49
N VAL A 85 4.29 -21.08 -36.65
CA VAL A 85 5.60 -20.53 -37.02
C VAL A 85 6.62 -20.77 -35.91
N TYR A 86 6.25 -20.52 -34.66
CA TYR A 86 7.12 -20.79 -33.51
C TYR A 86 7.52 -22.26 -33.42
N ALA A 87 6.58 -23.19 -33.55
CA ALA A 87 6.85 -24.62 -33.50
C ALA A 87 7.75 -25.09 -34.66
N ALA A 88 7.59 -24.51 -35.86
CA ALA A 88 8.45 -24.80 -36.99
C ALA A 88 9.87 -24.25 -36.78
N ALA A 89 10.01 -23.03 -36.27
CA ALA A 89 11.29 -22.43 -35.90
C ALA A 89 12.02 -23.27 -34.85
N GLN A 90 11.28 -23.71 -33.82
CA GLN A 90 11.79 -24.58 -32.78
C GLN A 90 12.33 -25.91 -33.34
N LYS A 91 11.58 -26.56 -34.26
CA LYS A 91 12.03 -27.80 -34.90
C LYS A 91 13.30 -27.61 -35.74
N LYS A 92 13.49 -26.43 -36.32
CA LYS A 92 14.68 -26.07 -37.10
C LYS A 92 15.85 -25.56 -36.25
N GLY A 93 15.63 -25.31 -34.96
CA GLY A 93 16.63 -24.68 -34.08
C GLY A 93 16.85 -23.19 -34.39
N ASP A 94 15.92 -22.54 -35.09
CA ASP A 94 16.01 -21.11 -35.43
C ASP A 94 15.53 -20.24 -34.26
N LYS A 95 16.48 -19.96 -33.36
CA LYS A 95 16.24 -19.17 -32.15
C LYS A 95 15.85 -17.73 -32.48
N ARG A 96 16.40 -17.15 -33.55
CA ARG A 96 16.15 -15.76 -33.94
C ARG A 96 14.69 -15.58 -34.34
N LEU A 97 14.16 -16.48 -35.17
CA LEU A 97 12.75 -16.50 -35.50
C LEU A 97 11.86 -16.77 -34.28
N MET A 98 12.24 -17.71 -33.40
CA MET A 98 11.51 -17.94 -32.13
C MET A 98 11.43 -16.65 -31.29
N GLY A 99 12.55 -15.92 -31.17
CA GLY A 99 12.64 -14.64 -30.48
C GLY A 99 11.78 -13.56 -31.13
N GLY A 100 11.75 -13.50 -32.47
CA GLY A 100 10.89 -12.60 -33.22
C GLY A 100 9.41 -12.82 -32.94
N ILE A 101 8.95 -14.08 -32.93
CA ILE A 101 7.56 -14.41 -32.59
C ILE A 101 7.23 -14.05 -31.13
N VAL A 102 8.16 -14.27 -30.20
CA VAL A 102 8.02 -13.80 -28.81
C VAL A 102 7.92 -12.28 -28.73
N GLY A 103 8.66 -11.54 -29.56
CA GLY A 103 8.52 -10.09 -29.69
C GLY A 103 7.12 -9.66 -30.15
N VAL A 104 6.53 -10.39 -31.12
CA VAL A 104 5.13 -10.16 -31.54
C VAL A 104 4.15 -10.40 -30.39
N TRP A 105 4.30 -11.50 -29.64
CA TRP A 105 3.46 -11.76 -28.47
C TRP A 105 3.63 -10.71 -27.38
N ALA A 106 4.85 -10.23 -27.14
CA ALA A 106 5.11 -9.16 -26.17
C ALA A 106 4.37 -7.87 -26.55
N LYS A 107 4.32 -7.49 -27.84
CA LYS A 107 3.50 -6.37 -28.32
C LYS A 107 2.01 -6.58 -28.01
N MET A 108 1.49 -7.78 -28.28
CA MET A 108 0.09 -8.09 -27.95
C MET A 108 -0.20 -8.00 -26.44
N CYS A 109 0.80 -8.24 -25.60
CA CYS A 109 0.65 -8.20 -24.13
C CYS A 109 0.47 -6.80 -23.54
N ALA A 110 0.63 -5.75 -24.36
CA ALA A 110 0.17 -4.39 -24.10
C ALA A 110 -1.30 -4.34 -23.65
N ASP A 111 -2.14 -5.16 -24.30
CA ASP A 111 -3.54 -5.32 -23.95
C ASP A 111 -3.69 -6.44 -22.92
N ALA A 112 -4.24 -6.11 -21.75
CA ALA A 112 -4.34 -7.05 -20.65
C ALA A 112 -5.17 -8.30 -20.97
N ILE A 113 -6.21 -8.17 -21.78
CA ILE A 113 -7.09 -9.29 -22.14
C ILE A 113 -6.39 -10.19 -23.17
N LEU A 114 -5.67 -9.63 -24.15
CA LEU A 114 -4.85 -10.44 -25.07
C LEU A 114 -3.73 -11.17 -24.35
N ARG A 115 -3.02 -10.49 -23.46
CA ARG A 115 -1.98 -11.11 -22.63
C ARG A 115 -2.53 -12.31 -21.88
N ASP A 116 -3.65 -12.15 -21.19
CA ASP A 116 -4.21 -13.23 -20.37
C ASP A 116 -4.64 -14.43 -21.24
N LYS A 117 -5.15 -14.19 -22.46
CA LYS A 117 -5.41 -15.26 -23.45
C LYS A 117 -4.12 -15.94 -23.91
N LEU A 118 -3.08 -15.18 -24.25
CA LEU A 118 -1.78 -15.74 -24.65
C LEU A 118 -1.15 -16.57 -23.52
N PHE A 119 -1.31 -16.15 -22.27
CA PHE A 119 -0.89 -16.92 -21.10
C PHE A 119 -1.60 -18.27 -21.00
N GLN A 120 -2.91 -18.29 -21.24
CA GLN A 120 -3.69 -19.54 -21.29
C GLN A 120 -3.22 -20.47 -22.41
N GLU A 121 -2.73 -19.92 -23.52
CA GLU A 121 -2.16 -20.68 -24.64
C GLU A 121 -0.67 -21.01 -24.48
N GLY A 122 -0.14 -20.89 -23.25
CA GLY A 122 1.21 -21.35 -22.93
C GLY A 122 2.32 -20.38 -23.37
N LEU A 123 2.07 -19.06 -23.40
CA LEU A 123 3.11 -18.08 -23.71
C LEU A 123 4.36 -18.27 -22.83
N LEU A 124 4.20 -18.46 -21.51
CA LEU A 124 5.33 -18.58 -20.59
C LEU A 124 6.25 -19.77 -20.92
N SER A 125 5.70 -20.92 -21.32
CA SER A 125 6.50 -22.10 -21.68
C SER A 125 7.26 -21.92 -23.01
N LYS A 126 6.84 -20.97 -23.85
CA LYS A 126 7.51 -20.58 -25.09
C LYS A 126 8.59 -19.52 -24.83
N VAL A 127 8.35 -18.57 -23.93
CA VAL A 127 9.34 -17.51 -23.61
C VAL A 127 10.50 -18.04 -22.77
N MET A 128 10.23 -18.83 -21.73
CA MET A 128 11.26 -19.24 -20.76
C MET A 128 12.48 -19.97 -21.37
N PRO A 129 12.36 -20.89 -22.36
CA PRO A 129 13.53 -21.52 -22.96
C PRO A 129 14.47 -20.54 -23.67
N LEU A 130 13.96 -19.40 -24.16
CA LEU A 130 14.76 -18.41 -24.91
C LEU A 130 15.69 -17.59 -24.03
N VAL A 131 15.52 -17.58 -22.70
CA VAL A 131 16.44 -16.88 -21.79
C VAL A 131 17.81 -17.57 -21.70
N GLU A 132 17.88 -18.85 -22.07
CA GLU A 132 19.10 -19.66 -21.98
C GLU A 132 20.02 -19.45 -23.20
N TYR A 133 19.52 -18.93 -24.32
CA TYR A 133 20.33 -18.69 -25.53
C TYR A 133 20.86 -17.25 -25.58
N ASP A 134 22.17 -17.10 -25.83
CA ASP A 134 22.84 -15.79 -25.90
C ASP A 134 22.14 -14.81 -26.86
N GLU A 135 21.78 -15.29 -28.04
CA GLU A 135 21.17 -14.48 -29.10
C GLU A 135 19.80 -13.91 -28.69
N THR A 136 19.01 -14.65 -27.90
CA THR A 136 17.60 -14.28 -27.60
C THR A 136 17.37 -13.84 -26.16
N ARG A 137 18.38 -13.92 -25.29
CA ARG A 137 18.25 -13.73 -23.85
C ARG A 137 17.63 -12.38 -23.49
N HIS A 138 18.16 -11.29 -24.04
CA HIS A 138 17.68 -9.94 -23.78
C HIS A 138 16.25 -9.75 -24.26
N MET A 139 15.95 -10.21 -25.48
CA MET A 139 14.58 -10.20 -26.04
C MET A 139 13.60 -10.93 -25.11
N ALA A 140 13.93 -12.15 -24.67
CA ALA A 140 13.07 -12.96 -23.84
C ALA A 140 12.83 -12.32 -22.45
N LEU A 141 13.89 -11.81 -21.81
CA LEU A 141 13.77 -11.10 -20.54
C LEU A 141 12.97 -9.80 -20.67
N ASN A 142 13.14 -9.08 -21.79
CA ASN A 142 12.37 -7.89 -22.06
C ASN A 142 10.88 -8.23 -22.21
N ALA A 143 10.55 -9.27 -22.98
CA ALA A 143 9.19 -9.81 -23.10
C ALA A 143 8.56 -10.14 -21.74
N LEU A 144 9.30 -10.81 -20.85
CA LEU A 144 8.85 -11.10 -19.48
C LEU A 144 8.63 -9.83 -18.64
N SER A 145 9.52 -8.84 -18.76
CA SER A 145 9.37 -7.54 -18.11
C SER A 145 8.07 -6.84 -18.56
N VAL A 146 7.80 -6.78 -19.88
CA VAL A 146 6.56 -6.22 -20.45
C VAL A 146 5.32 -6.89 -19.85
N VAL A 147 5.34 -8.23 -19.90
CA VAL A 147 4.23 -9.08 -19.48
C VAL A 147 3.92 -8.86 -18.01
N THR A 148 4.95 -8.77 -17.16
CA THR A 148 4.76 -8.56 -15.72
C THR A 148 4.33 -7.13 -15.39
N HIS A 149 4.80 -6.12 -16.12
CA HIS A 149 4.49 -4.72 -15.83
C HIS A 149 2.98 -4.43 -15.85
N HIS A 150 2.25 -4.98 -16.81
CA HIS A 150 0.79 -4.89 -16.87
C HIS A 150 0.06 -6.17 -16.44
N GLY A 151 0.81 -7.21 -16.08
CA GLY A 151 0.34 -8.58 -15.81
C GLY A 151 -0.79 -8.70 -14.79
N GLY A 152 -1.81 -9.49 -15.11
CA GLY A 152 -2.81 -9.92 -14.14
C GLY A 152 -2.18 -10.81 -13.07
N LEU A 153 -2.86 -10.95 -11.93
CA LEU A 153 -2.39 -11.72 -10.77
C LEU A 153 -1.96 -13.15 -11.13
N VAL A 154 -2.69 -13.80 -12.04
CA VAL A 154 -2.38 -15.17 -12.50
C VAL A 154 -1.05 -15.21 -13.25
N ALA A 155 -0.86 -14.36 -14.26
CA ALA A 155 0.37 -14.32 -15.04
C ALA A 155 1.60 -14.04 -14.16
N ARG A 156 1.49 -13.06 -13.26
CA ARG A 156 2.57 -12.72 -12.31
C ARG A 156 2.90 -13.87 -11.37
N ARG A 157 1.90 -14.61 -10.87
CA ARG A 157 2.11 -15.81 -10.03
C ARG A 157 2.85 -16.92 -10.78
N GLU A 158 2.46 -17.21 -12.03
CA GLU A 158 3.15 -18.22 -12.83
C GLU A 158 4.61 -17.83 -13.13
N ILE A 159 4.87 -16.55 -13.39
CA ILE A 159 6.23 -16.05 -13.59
C ILE A 159 7.03 -16.11 -12.28
N ALA A 160 6.43 -15.81 -11.13
CA ALA A 160 7.11 -15.89 -9.84
C ALA A 160 7.63 -17.32 -9.55
N ARG A 161 6.93 -18.37 -10.00
CA ARG A 161 7.41 -19.76 -9.93
C ARG A 161 8.69 -20.02 -10.74
N LYS A 162 9.02 -19.14 -11.68
CA LYS A 162 10.22 -19.22 -12.52
C LYS A 162 11.40 -18.46 -11.94
N ASN A 163 11.24 -17.82 -10.77
CA ASN A 163 12.32 -17.13 -10.07
C ASN A 163 13.59 -17.96 -9.87
N PRO A 164 13.56 -19.27 -9.55
CA PRO A 164 14.78 -20.06 -9.46
C PRO A 164 15.61 -20.07 -10.76
N GLN A 165 14.95 -20.04 -11.92
CA GLN A 165 15.62 -19.96 -13.23
C GLN A 165 16.19 -18.56 -13.47
N LEU A 166 15.44 -17.50 -13.12
CA LEU A 166 15.92 -16.11 -13.25
C LEU A 166 17.11 -15.83 -12.33
N VAL A 167 17.07 -16.32 -11.09
CA VAL A 167 18.20 -16.21 -10.14
C VAL A 167 19.44 -16.92 -10.70
N ARG A 168 19.30 -18.15 -11.19
CA ARG A 168 20.41 -18.88 -11.82
C ARG A 168 20.98 -18.09 -13.00
N LEU A 169 20.12 -17.53 -13.86
CA LEU A 169 20.54 -16.73 -15.01
C LEU A 169 21.40 -15.53 -14.58
N MET A 170 20.97 -14.79 -13.57
CA MET A 170 21.73 -13.64 -13.04
C MET A 170 23.05 -14.05 -12.39
N GLN A 171 23.12 -15.24 -11.78
CA GLN A 171 24.35 -15.79 -11.21
C GLN A 171 25.34 -16.24 -12.29
N THR A 172 24.85 -16.67 -13.45
CA THR A 172 25.67 -17.04 -14.60
C THR A 172 26.19 -15.80 -15.35
N HIS A 173 25.37 -14.76 -15.49
CA HIS A 173 25.68 -13.56 -16.28
C HIS A 173 25.87 -12.33 -15.38
N GLN A 174 26.85 -12.39 -14.48
CA GLN A 174 27.03 -11.38 -13.42
C GLN A 174 27.50 -10.01 -13.91
N ASP A 175 28.10 -9.95 -15.10
CA ASP A 175 28.66 -8.74 -15.71
C ASP A 175 27.73 -8.14 -16.79
N ASP A 176 26.62 -8.81 -17.08
CA ASP A 176 25.64 -8.38 -18.06
C ASP A 176 24.58 -7.49 -17.39
N ALA A 177 24.78 -6.18 -17.48
CA ALA A 177 23.89 -5.20 -16.85
C ALA A 177 22.42 -5.35 -17.29
N LYS A 178 22.17 -5.74 -18.56
CA LYS A 178 20.83 -5.87 -19.12
C LYS A 178 20.11 -7.10 -18.55
N VAL A 179 20.82 -8.23 -18.45
CA VAL A 179 20.29 -9.44 -17.80
C VAL A 179 19.93 -9.15 -16.35
N LEU A 180 20.82 -8.50 -15.60
CA LEU A 180 20.57 -8.17 -14.20
C LEU A 180 19.37 -7.24 -14.04
N GLU A 181 19.26 -6.20 -14.85
CA GLU A 181 18.16 -5.24 -14.79
C GLU A 181 16.81 -5.91 -15.11
N LEU A 182 16.68 -6.53 -16.30
CA LEU A 182 15.40 -7.09 -16.75
C LEU A 182 14.93 -8.28 -15.90
N ALA A 183 15.86 -9.13 -15.43
CA ALA A 183 15.51 -10.22 -14.52
C ALA A 183 15.06 -9.69 -13.15
N THR A 184 15.74 -8.68 -12.60
CA THR A 184 15.34 -8.04 -11.34
C THR A 184 13.94 -7.44 -11.44
N VAL A 185 13.67 -6.70 -12.52
CA VAL A 185 12.36 -6.04 -12.76
C VAL A 185 11.25 -7.09 -12.89
N THR A 186 11.50 -8.15 -13.66
CA THR A 186 10.56 -9.27 -13.82
C THR A 186 10.26 -9.93 -12.46
N MET A 187 11.30 -10.24 -11.68
CA MET A 187 11.14 -10.82 -10.34
C MET A 187 10.42 -9.86 -9.39
N ALA A 188 10.69 -8.56 -9.47
CA ALA A 188 10.09 -7.54 -8.61
C ALA A 188 8.58 -7.47 -8.81
N HIS A 189 8.13 -7.32 -10.06
CA HIS A 189 6.70 -7.32 -10.38
C HIS A 189 6.01 -8.63 -10.02
N ALA A 190 6.62 -9.76 -10.38
CA ALA A 190 6.03 -11.09 -10.20
C ALA A 190 5.91 -11.47 -8.72
N THR A 191 6.99 -11.32 -7.96
CA THR A 191 7.05 -11.70 -6.54
C THR A 191 6.23 -10.75 -5.68
N SER A 192 6.27 -9.44 -5.94
CA SER A 192 5.47 -8.47 -5.17
C SER A 192 3.97 -8.69 -5.37
N ALA A 193 3.52 -9.21 -6.51
CA ALA A 193 2.11 -9.59 -6.68
C ALA A 193 1.68 -10.79 -5.83
N VAL A 194 2.64 -11.57 -5.32
CA VAL A 194 2.39 -12.67 -4.38
C VAL A 194 2.49 -12.16 -2.94
N LEU A 195 3.57 -11.43 -2.63
CA LEU A 195 3.92 -11.04 -1.26
C LEU A 195 3.33 -9.70 -0.81
N GLY A 196 2.87 -8.86 -1.73
CA GLY A 196 2.40 -7.49 -1.42
C GLY A 196 0.92 -7.39 -1.05
N ASN A 197 0.20 -8.50 -0.92
CA ASN A 197 -1.23 -8.50 -0.57
C ASN A 197 -1.43 -8.39 0.96
N GLU A 198 -2.60 -7.92 1.41
CA GLU A 198 -2.94 -7.93 2.83
C GLU A 198 -3.01 -9.34 3.40
N ASP A 199 -3.64 -10.25 2.65
CA ASP A 199 -3.76 -11.66 2.98
C ASP A 199 -2.42 -12.40 2.86
N PRO A 200 -2.14 -13.35 3.75
CA PRO A 200 -0.94 -14.18 3.66
C PRO A 200 -0.95 -15.00 2.36
N PRO A 201 0.20 -15.11 1.67
CA PRO A 201 0.30 -15.90 0.45
C PRO A 201 0.23 -17.41 0.74
N ASP A 202 -0.08 -18.18 -0.31
CA ASP A 202 -0.01 -19.65 -0.24
C ASP A 202 1.42 -20.12 0.09
N SER A 203 1.55 -20.95 1.12
CA SER A 203 2.85 -21.40 1.62
C SER A 203 3.60 -22.31 0.64
N GLY A 204 2.88 -23.05 -0.22
CA GLY A 204 3.48 -23.86 -1.29
C GLY A 204 4.12 -22.96 -2.35
N LEU A 205 3.37 -21.95 -2.79
CA LEU A 205 3.85 -20.95 -3.73
C LEU A 205 5.08 -20.19 -3.21
N VAL A 206 5.10 -19.78 -1.94
CA VAL A 206 6.27 -19.11 -1.33
C VAL A 206 7.53 -19.99 -1.40
N LYS A 207 7.39 -21.30 -1.16
CA LYS A 207 8.50 -22.26 -1.27
C LYS A 207 8.98 -22.40 -2.71
N GLU A 208 8.07 -22.49 -3.68
CA GLU A 208 8.40 -22.59 -5.11
C GLU A 208 9.16 -21.35 -5.62
N ILE A 209 8.78 -20.16 -5.15
CA ILE A 209 9.41 -18.89 -5.49
C ILE A 209 10.87 -18.81 -4.99
N GLN A 210 11.20 -19.55 -3.92
CA GLN A 210 12.49 -19.47 -3.22
C GLN A 210 12.83 -18.04 -2.79
N VAL A 211 11.91 -17.40 -2.05
CA VAL A 211 11.97 -15.98 -1.68
C VAL A 211 13.35 -15.56 -1.15
N ARG A 212 13.97 -16.33 -0.25
CA ARG A 212 15.32 -16.01 0.26
C ARG A 212 16.38 -15.85 -0.84
N SER A 213 16.36 -16.73 -1.84
CA SER A 213 17.31 -16.69 -2.95
C SER A 213 17.10 -15.43 -3.81
N VAL A 214 15.84 -15.07 -4.02
CA VAL A 214 15.42 -13.86 -4.73
C VAL A 214 15.89 -12.60 -3.98
N LEU A 215 15.61 -12.51 -2.68
CA LEU A 215 16.01 -11.38 -1.84
C LEU A 215 17.53 -11.22 -1.81
N LYS A 216 18.27 -12.33 -1.61
CA LYS A 216 19.74 -12.30 -1.62
C LYS A 216 20.28 -11.81 -2.96
N THR A 217 19.75 -12.34 -4.06
CA THR A 217 20.18 -11.97 -5.42
C THR A 217 19.89 -10.50 -5.71
N ALA A 218 18.74 -9.97 -5.27
CA ALA A 218 18.42 -8.56 -5.40
C ALA A 218 19.43 -7.67 -4.62
N VAL A 219 19.69 -7.99 -3.35
CA VAL A 219 20.65 -7.26 -2.50
C VAL A 219 22.07 -7.29 -3.08
N ASP A 220 22.52 -8.44 -3.56
CA ASP A 220 23.86 -8.59 -4.13
C ASP A 220 24.02 -7.75 -5.42
N ASN A 221 22.97 -7.70 -6.27
CA ASN A 221 23.05 -7.00 -7.55
C ASN A 221 22.94 -5.48 -7.41
N VAL A 222 22.14 -4.95 -6.48
CA VAL A 222 22.06 -3.48 -6.27
C VAL A 222 23.38 -2.90 -5.78
N ARG A 223 24.23 -3.69 -5.11
CA ARG A 223 25.59 -3.25 -4.72
C ARG A 223 26.51 -3.02 -5.92
N LYS A 224 26.25 -3.65 -7.06
CA LYS A 224 27.17 -3.61 -8.20
C LYS A 224 27.23 -2.21 -8.81
N PRO A 225 28.41 -1.71 -9.23
CA PRO A 225 28.54 -0.43 -9.93
C PRO A 225 27.75 -0.35 -11.23
N ILE A 226 27.48 -1.49 -11.88
CA ILE A 226 26.69 -1.59 -13.12
C ILE A 226 25.17 -1.50 -12.88
N ALA A 227 24.72 -1.53 -11.63
CA ALA A 227 23.30 -1.38 -11.28
C ALA A 227 22.74 -0.04 -11.78
N SER A 228 21.70 -0.07 -12.60
CA SER A 228 21.00 1.14 -13.01
C SER A 228 20.08 1.65 -11.90
N HIS A 229 19.70 2.93 -11.99
CA HIS A 229 18.65 3.48 -11.14
C HIS A 229 17.36 2.64 -11.19
N TYR A 230 16.97 2.27 -12.41
CA TYR A 230 15.76 1.51 -12.69
C TYR A 230 15.76 0.13 -12.01
N MET A 231 16.89 -0.59 -12.07
CA MET A 231 17.06 -1.87 -11.37
C MET A 231 16.97 -1.70 -9.85
N ILE A 232 17.62 -0.66 -9.30
CA ILE A 232 17.66 -0.42 -7.86
C ILE A 232 16.26 -0.12 -7.32
N ASP A 233 15.50 0.73 -8.00
CA ASP A 233 14.13 1.09 -7.62
C ASP A 233 13.20 -0.13 -7.58
N HIS A 234 13.24 -0.99 -8.61
CA HIS A 234 12.44 -2.22 -8.64
C HIS A 234 12.89 -3.25 -7.60
N ALA A 235 14.20 -3.40 -7.40
CA ALA A 235 14.72 -4.24 -6.33
C ALA A 235 14.25 -3.75 -4.96
N PHE A 236 14.24 -2.43 -4.73
CA PHE A 236 13.79 -1.87 -3.47
C PHE A 236 12.30 -2.13 -3.21
N GLY A 237 11.44 -1.97 -4.22
CA GLY A 237 10.03 -2.37 -4.14
C GLY A 237 9.83 -3.86 -3.81
N LEU A 238 10.63 -4.74 -4.41
CA LEU A 238 10.65 -6.18 -4.10
C LEU A 238 11.07 -6.46 -2.65
N LEU A 239 12.12 -5.81 -2.17
CA LEU A 239 12.63 -6.03 -0.81
C LEU A 239 11.62 -5.57 0.24
N THR A 240 10.95 -4.43 0.02
CA THR A 240 9.96 -3.88 0.94
C THR A 240 8.62 -4.62 0.92
N SER A 241 8.26 -5.31 -0.18
CA SER A 241 7.04 -6.11 -0.27
C SER A 241 7.15 -7.45 0.49
N ALA A 242 8.35 -8.00 0.62
CA ALA A 242 8.58 -9.26 1.33
C ALA A 242 8.48 -9.15 2.86
N THR A 243 8.56 -7.95 3.43
CA THR A 243 8.77 -7.77 4.88
C THR A 243 7.63 -8.28 5.75
N ARG A 244 6.38 -8.17 5.30
CA ARG A 244 5.20 -8.58 6.08
C ARG A 244 5.07 -10.10 6.19
N HIS A 245 5.20 -10.79 5.05
CA HIS A 245 4.85 -12.21 4.96
C HIS A 245 6.07 -13.15 4.95
N CYS A 246 7.27 -12.62 4.75
CA CYS A 246 8.51 -13.39 4.77
C CYS A 246 9.57 -12.80 5.73
N PRO A 247 9.24 -12.45 6.99
CA PRO A 247 10.19 -11.78 7.90
C PRO A 247 11.41 -12.65 8.23
N GLN A 248 11.26 -13.98 8.31
CA GLN A 248 12.39 -14.87 8.56
C GLN A 248 13.38 -14.91 7.38
N ASP A 249 12.89 -14.90 6.14
CA ASP A 249 13.75 -14.82 4.96
C ASP A 249 14.44 -13.46 4.86
N CYS A 250 13.75 -12.38 5.22
CA CYS A 250 14.32 -11.04 5.31
C CYS A 250 15.47 -11.00 6.32
N LYS A 251 15.26 -11.54 7.53
CA LYS A 251 16.27 -11.64 8.58
C LYS A 251 17.47 -12.50 8.16
N ALA A 252 17.21 -13.57 7.40
CA ALA A 252 18.22 -14.51 6.93
C ALA A 252 18.98 -14.03 5.67
N THR A 253 18.65 -12.84 5.14
CA THR A 253 19.29 -12.23 3.97
C THR A 253 20.27 -11.14 4.42
N PRO A 254 21.60 -11.37 4.34
CA PRO A 254 22.60 -10.42 4.81
C PRO A 254 22.47 -9.07 4.11
N GLY A 255 22.57 -7.99 4.86
CA GLY A 255 22.56 -6.62 4.33
C GLY A 255 21.17 -6.07 3.97
N MET A 256 20.12 -6.89 3.94
CA MET A 256 18.77 -6.45 3.53
C MET A 256 18.17 -5.41 4.51
N LEU A 257 18.11 -5.74 5.80
CA LEU A 257 17.53 -4.82 6.79
C LEU A 257 18.39 -3.57 6.96
N THR A 258 19.72 -3.70 6.87
CA THR A 258 20.63 -2.53 6.92
C THR A 258 20.49 -1.67 5.67
N LEU A 259 20.19 -2.25 4.50
CA LEU A 259 19.85 -1.49 3.30
C LEU A 259 18.57 -0.66 3.53
N LEU A 260 17.49 -1.29 3.98
CA LEU A 260 16.23 -0.58 4.27
C LEU A 260 16.43 0.54 5.30
N VAL A 261 17.18 0.29 6.37
CA VAL A 261 17.49 1.34 7.36
C VAL A 261 18.35 2.46 6.76
N SER A 262 19.30 2.14 5.89
CA SER A 262 20.12 3.15 5.20
C SER A 262 19.30 4.03 4.25
N CYS A 263 18.26 3.48 3.62
CA CYS A 263 17.34 4.23 2.75
C CYS A 263 16.59 5.33 3.50
N LEU A 264 16.50 5.28 4.84
CA LEU A 264 15.96 6.38 5.66
C LEU A 264 16.82 7.66 5.58
N ARG A 265 18.02 7.60 5.01
CA ARG A 265 18.91 8.74 4.76
C ARG A 265 18.89 9.25 3.32
N SER A 266 18.13 8.64 2.41
CA SER A 266 18.01 9.13 1.03
C SER A 266 17.45 10.55 1.01
N GLU A 267 17.91 11.35 0.04
CA GLU A 267 17.33 12.68 -0.22
C GLU A 267 15.85 12.57 -0.65
N ASN A 268 15.47 11.46 -1.29
CA ASN A 268 14.11 11.18 -1.73
C ASN A 268 13.20 10.72 -0.57
N LEU A 269 12.17 11.52 -0.27
CA LEU A 269 11.22 11.23 0.82
C LEU A 269 10.35 9.99 0.55
N ILE A 270 10.00 9.69 -0.71
CA ILE A 270 9.24 8.49 -1.08
C ILE A 270 10.06 7.24 -0.74
N THR A 271 11.35 7.24 -1.07
CA THR A 271 12.27 6.15 -0.72
C THR A 271 12.35 5.95 0.80
N ARG A 272 12.45 7.06 1.56
CA ARG A 272 12.46 7.01 3.04
C ARG A 272 11.17 6.40 3.60
N CYS A 273 10.00 6.82 3.11
CA CYS A 273 8.71 6.33 3.60
C CYS A 273 8.45 4.88 3.18
N SER A 274 8.90 4.50 1.99
CA SER A 274 8.86 3.12 1.50
C SER A 274 9.68 2.18 2.36
N ALA A 275 10.91 2.57 2.70
CA ALA A 275 11.74 1.85 3.66
C ALA A 275 11.08 1.77 5.03
N LEU A 276 10.56 2.90 5.53
CA LEU A 276 9.94 2.97 6.84
C LEU A 276 8.75 2.02 6.95
N GLY A 277 7.78 2.09 6.05
CA GLY A 277 6.63 1.19 6.13
C GLY A 277 7.03 -0.27 5.88
N GLY A 278 8.09 -0.55 5.10
CA GLY A 278 8.70 -1.88 5.02
C GLY A 278 9.17 -2.39 6.37
N LEU A 279 9.88 -1.55 7.14
CA LEU A 279 10.39 -1.88 8.49
C LEU A 279 9.27 -1.98 9.53
N ILE A 280 8.23 -1.14 9.46
CA ILE A 280 7.04 -1.24 10.30
C ILE A 280 6.34 -2.59 10.05
N ARG A 281 6.08 -2.95 8.78
CA ARG A 281 5.48 -4.24 8.40
C ARG A 281 6.31 -5.44 8.84
N TYR A 282 7.63 -5.35 8.76
CA TYR A 282 8.54 -6.41 9.21
C TYR A 282 8.28 -6.80 10.67
N THR A 283 7.97 -5.83 11.52
CA THR A 283 7.76 -6.06 12.96
C THR A 283 6.33 -6.46 13.34
N ALA A 284 5.40 -6.50 12.39
CA ALA A 284 3.98 -6.73 12.66
C ALA A 284 3.72 -8.08 13.35
N ASN A 285 4.31 -9.16 12.84
CA ASN A 285 4.04 -10.53 13.33
C ASN A 285 4.62 -10.80 14.72
N ASP A 286 5.68 -10.08 15.10
CA ASP A 286 6.32 -10.19 16.42
C ASP A 286 5.71 -9.21 17.45
N SER A 287 4.77 -8.37 17.01
CA SER A 287 4.15 -7.34 17.85
C SER A 287 2.94 -7.83 18.62
N GLU A 288 2.65 -7.17 19.74
CA GLU A 288 1.41 -7.36 20.51
C GLU A 288 0.59 -6.06 20.52
N PRO A 289 -0.75 -6.15 20.59
CA PRO A 289 -1.60 -4.97 20.68
C PRO A 289 -1.35 -4.23 21.99
N ASP A 290 -1.45 -2.90 21.96
CA ASP A 290 -1.29 -2.05 23.14
C ASP A 290 -2.54 -2.04 24.03
N ARG A 291 -2.93 -3.23 24.51
CA ARG A 291 -4.03 -3.41 25.46
C ARG A 291 -3.43 -3.57 26.85
N GLN A 292 -3.54 -2.53 27.66
CA GLN A 292 -3.12 -2.56 29.06
C GLN A 292 -4.33 -2.61 29.97
N ASN A 293 -4.41 -3.66 30.79
CA ASN A 293 -5.37 -3.74 31.89
C ASN A 293 -4.88 -2.86 33.04
N PHE A 294 -5.72 -1.93 33.47
CA PHE A 294 -5.43 -1.12 34.64
C PHE A 294 -5.73 -1.89 35.91
N ASP A 295 -4.75 -1.93 36.81
CA ASP A 295 -4.88 -2.52 38.14
C ASP A 295 -4.81 -1.39 39.18
N PRO A 296 -5.95 -0.99 39.77
CA PRO A 296 -5.99 0.09 40.75
C PRO A 296 -5.17 -0.24 42.01
N HIS A 297 -5.03 -1.51 42.38
CA HIS A 297 -4.23 -1.89 43.54
C HIS A 297 -2.74 -1.67 43.32
N LYS A 298 -2.24 -1.94 42.11
CA LYS A 298 -0.85 -1.65 41.75
C LYS A 298 -0.56 -0.15 41.77
N LEU A 299 -1.48 0.67 41.26
CA LEU A 299 -1.31 2.11 41.28
C LEU A 299 -1.27 2.65 42.73
N ILE A 300 -2.20 2.22 43.58
CA ILE A 300 -2.21 2.62 45.00
C ILE A 300 -0.92 2.19 45.69
N ALA A 301 -0.47 0.95 45.47
CA ALA A 301 0.78 0.46 46.03
C ALA A 301 2.00 1.25 45.54
N ALA A 302 2.04 1.65 44.27
CA ALA A 302 3.10 2.49 43.71
C ALA A 302 3.18 3.85 44.41
N VAL A 303 2.04 4.52 44.60
CA VAL A 303 1.99 5.81 45.28
C VAL A 303 2.35 5.69 46.76
N GLN A 304 1.87 4.65 47.45
CA GLN A 304 2.23 4.39 48.85
C GLN A 304 3.72 4.13 49.06
N ARG A 305 4.38 3.48 48.10
CA ARG A 305 5.82 3.22 48.12
C ARG A 305 6.66 4.46 47.82
N ARG A 306 6.02 5.56 47.37
CA ARG A 306 6.63 6.79 46.85
C ARG A 306 7.38 6.53 45.54
N PHE A 307 7.30 7.49 44.61
CA PHE A 307 8.10 7.47 43.38
C PHE A 307 9.59 7.68 43.72
N PRO A 308 10.52 7.08 42.95
CA PRO A 308 11.93 7.46 42.99
C PRO A 308 12.11 8.97 42.91
N ASP A 309 13.08 9.53 43.63
CA ASP A 309 13.20 10.99 43.82
C ASP A 309 13.26 11.75 42.48
N HIS A 310 14.02 11.26 41.51
CA HIS A 310 14.10 11.89 40.18
C HIS A 310 12.78 11.88 39.41
N LEU A 311 11.91 10.87 39.61
CA LEU A 311 10.58 10.85 39.01
C LEU A 311 9.62 11.76 39.78
N ALA A 312 9.75 11.82 41.11
CA ALA A 312 8.96 12.70 41.95
C ALA A 312 9.24 14.18 41.64
N ASP A 313 10.50 14.55 41.43
CA ASP A 313 10.91 15.89 41.02
C ASP A 313 10.28 16.28 39.67
N LEU A 314 10.27 15.36 38.69
CA LEU A 314 9.62 15.61 37.40
C LEU A 314 8.10 15.79 37.50
N LEU A 315 7.43 15.05 38.39
CA LEU A 315 6.02 15.23 38.67
C LEU A 315 5.76 16.57 39.38
N ALA A 316 6.65 16.98 40.28
CA ALA A 316 6.58 18.26 40.98
C ALA A 316 6.75 19.44 40.01
N ASP A 317 7.77 19.39 39.14
CA ASP A 317 8.08 20.41 38.13
C ASP A 317 6.92 20.61 37.14
N TYR A 318 6.25 19.53 36.76
CA TYR A 318 5.06 19.60 35.90
C TYR A 318 3.80 20.08 36.66
N GLY A 319 3.74 19.75 37.95
CA GLY A 319 2.62 19.99 38.85
C GLY A 319 1.84 18.71 39.14
N PHE A 320 1.93 18.21 40.38
CA PHE A 320 1.30 16.96 40.82
C PHE A 320 -0.19 16.86 40.50
N GLU A 321 -0.92 17.97 40.66
CA GLU A 321 -2.38 18.05 40.43
C GLU A 321 -2.80 17.81 38.97
N ARG A 322 -1.86 17.93 38.03
CA ARG A 322 -2.09 17.77 36.60
C ARG A 322 -1.62 16.41 36.07
N CYS A 323 -0.98 15.59 36.91
CA CYS A 323 -0.42 14.30 36.53
C CYS A 323 -1.51 13.23 36.43
N ASP A 324 -1.36 12.28 35.51
CA ASP A 324 -2.39 11.27 35.23
C ASP A 324 -2.61 10.34 36.43
N THR A 325 -1.53 10.00 37.15
CA THR A 325 -1.59 9.20 38.38
C THR A 325 -2.46 9.87 39.44
N THR A 326 -2.22 11.17 39.69
CA THR A 326 -2.96 11.95 40.68
C THR A 326 -4.42 12.10 40.28
N LEU A 327 -4.68 12.48 39.02
CA LEU A 327 -6.04 12.64 38.49
C LEU A 327 -6.82 11.33 38.55
N THR A 328 -6.16 10.20 38.29
CA THR A 328 -6.77 8.86 38.38
C THR A 328 -7.14 8.52 39.81
N LEU A 329 -6.23 8.66 40.77
CA LEU A 329 -6.51 8.38 42.19
C LEU A 329 -7.63 9.26 42.76
N LYS A 330 -7.62 10.56 42.45
CA LYS A 330 -8.68 11.49 42.86
C LYS A 330 -10.03 11.09 42.24
N SER A 331 -10.03 10.73 40.96
CA SER A 331 -11.23 10.26 40.26
C SER A 331 -11.78 8.96 40.82
N THR A 332 -10.92 8.01 41.21
CA THR A 332 -11.35 6.80 41.89
C THR A 332 -12.02 7.12 43.22
N ALA A 333 -11.43 7.99 44.05
CA ALA A 333 -12.02 8.36 45.34
C ALA A 333 -13.34 9.13 45.19
N GLU A 334 -13.46 9.99 44.18
CA GLU A 334 -14.70 10.71 43.86
C GLU A 334 -15.78 9.77 43.30
N TYR A 335 -15.41 8.84 42.42
CA TYR A 335 -16.30 7.79 41.92
C TYR A 335 -16.90 6.99 43.08
N GLN A 336 -16.05 6.50 43.99
CA GLN A 336 -16.48 5.75 45.17
C GLN A 336 -17.46 6.54 46.04
N ARG A 337 -17.17 7.83 46.30
CA ARG A 337 -18.07 8.72 47.05
C ARG A 337 -19.41 8.92 46.34
N ALA A 338 -19.41 9.10 45.02
CA ALA A 338 -20.61 9.28 44.23
C ALA A 338 -21.50 8.03 44.23
N MET A 339 -20.90 6.84 44.10
CA MET A 339 -21.60 5.56 44.16
C MET A 339 -22.23 5.32 45.54
N MET A 340 -21.48 5.54 46.63
CA MET A 340 -22.02 5.42 48.00
C MET A 340 -23.18 6.37 48.25
N ARG A 341 -23.05 7.63 47.80
CA ARG A 341 -24.10 8.63 47.95
C ARG A 341 -25.36 8.22 47.19
N CYS A 342 -25.22 7.81 45.93
CA CYS A 342 -26.33 7.30 45.13
C CYS A 342 -27.00 6.07 45.76
N ALA A 343 -26.25 5.19 46.43
CA ALA A 343 -26.82 4.06 47.15
C ALA A 343 -27.66 4.48 48.37
N GLN A 344 -27.41 5.68 48.93
CA GLN A 344 -28.13 6.23 50.07
C GLN A 344 -29.32 7.10 49.65
N ASP A 345 -29.14 7.98 48.67
CA ASP A 345 -30.14 8.97 48.24
C ASP A 345 -30.91 8.58 46.97
N HIS A 346 -30.47 7.55 46.25
CA HIS A 346 -31.02 7.09 44.97
C HIS A 346 -31.05 8.16 43.87
N ASP A 347 -30.22 9.20 43.96
CA ASP A 347 -30.14 10.26 42.95
C ASP A 347 -29.22 9.86 41.77
N LEU A 348 -29.83 9.15 40.82
CA LEU A 348 -29.15 8.69 39.60
C LEU A 348 -28.73 9.85 38.68
N CYS A 349 -29.41 11.00 38.72
CA CYS A 349 -29.07 12.17 37.92
C CYS A 349 -27.79 12.83 38.44
N ALA A 350 -27.67 13.02 39.76
CA ALA A 350 -26.45 13.53 40.39
C ALA A 350 -25.25 12.58 40.18
N LEU A 351 -25.50 11.26 40.24
CA LEU A 351 -24.50 10.26 39.89
C LEU A 351 -24.06 10.43 38.43
N GLY A 352 -25.00 10.45 37.48
CA GLY A 352 -24.71 10.61 36.05
C GLY A 352 -23.85 11.84 35.74
N ARG A 353 -24.20 13.00 36.29
CA ARG A 353 -23.40 14.24 36.14
C ARG A 353 -21.98 14.08 36.65
N THR A 354 -21.82 13.44 37.80
CA THR A 354 -20.50 13.19 38.39
C THR A 354 -19.69 12.26 37.49
N LEU A 355 -20.27 11.13 37.07
CA LEU A 355 -19.61 10.17 36.19
C LEU A 355 -19.19 10.77 34.85
N ALA A 356 -20.04 11.59 34.23
CA ALA A 356 -19.74 12.27 32.97
C ALA A 356 -18.56 13.26 33.11
N SER A 357 -18.44 13.93 34.25
CA SER A 357 -17.28 14.77 34.57
C SER A 357 -16.00 13.94 34.76
N LEU A 358 -16.09 12.82 35.48
CA LEU A 358 -14.95 11.93 35.71
C LEU A 358 -14.41 11.31 34.41
N ILE A 359 -15.30 10.89 33.50
CA ILE A 359 -14.93 10.35 32.17
C ILE A 359 -14.05 11.30 31.39
N GLN A 360 -14.34 12.60 31.48
CA GLN A 360 -13.59 13.62 30.75
C GLN A 360 -12.31 14.05 31.48
N ARG A 361 -12.00 13.49 32.66
CA ARG A 361 -10.81 13.78 33.45
C ARG A 361 -9.74 12.69 33.41
N THR A 362 -10.14 11.42 33.28
CA THR A 362 -9.21 10.28 33.19
C THR A 362 -9.85 9.09 32.47
N GLU A 363 -9.01 8.24 31.88
CA GLU A 363 -9.40 7.00 31.21
C GLU A 363 -10.07 6.00 32.16
N PHE A 364 -9.53 5.86 33.37
CA PHE A 364 -9.94 4.85 34.35
C PHE A 364 -10.89 5.46 35.39
N SER A 365 -11.89 6.17 34.89
CA SER A 365 -12.83 6.98 35.66
C SER A 365 -14.02 6.20 36.24
N ILE A 366 -14.37 5.05 35.65
CA ILE A 366 -15.54 4.25 36.03
C ILE A 366 -15.16 2.76 36.04
N ALA A 367 -15.53 2.05 37.11
CA ALA A 367 -15.28 0.63 37.30
C ALA A 367 -16.49 -0.25 36.91
N GLU A 368 -17.00 -0.13 35.68
CA GLU A 368 -18.11 -0.97 35.15
C GLU A 368 -19.34 -1.12 36.06
N GLY A 369 -19.65 -0.13 36.91
CA GLY A 369 -20.77 -0.22 37.86
C GLY A 369 -20.49 -1.05 39.12
N MET A 370 -19.29 -1.61 39.26
CA MET A 370 -18.84 -2.41 40.40
C MET A 370 -18.35 -1.47 41.50
N PHE A 371 -19.13 -1.31 42.56
CA PHE A 371 -18.67 -0.66 43.79
C PHE A 371 -18.63 -1.68 44.94
N GLN A 372 -17.53 -1.69 45.69
CA GLN A 372 -17.37 -2.50 46.89
C GLN A 372 -18.00 -1.77 48.07
N ALA A 373 -19.07 -2.33 48.63
CA ALA A 373 -19.66 -1.87 49.88
C ALA A 373 -19.46 -2.91 50.98
N ASP A 374 -19.42 -2.48 52.24
CA ASP A 374 -19.45 -3.41 53.36
C ASP A 374 -20.87 -3.96 53.51
N GLY A 375 -21.04 -5.25 53.24
CA GLY A 375 -22.28 -5.97 53.47
C GLY A 375 -22.56 -6.20 54.96
N PRO A 376 -23.79 -6.64 55.31
CA PRO A 376 -24.15 -6.96 56.69
C PRO A 376 -23.16 -7.98 57.28
N GLY A 377 -22.40 -7.57 58.30
CA GLY A 377 -21.39 -8.41 58.95
C GLY A 377 -19.93 -8.20 58.51
N GLY A 378 -19.61 -7.13 57.77
CA GLY A 378 -18.23 -6.72 57.45
C GLY A 378 -17.58 -7.50 56.31
N ARG A 379 -18.36 -8.25 55.52
CA ARG A 379 -17.90 -8.85 54.27
C ARG A 379 -18.03 -7.83 53.14
N ARG A 380 -16.97 -7.64 52.35
CA ARG A 380 -17.02 -6.81 51.15
C ARG A 380 -17.93 -7.47 50.11
N GLU A 381 -18.99 -6.78 49.73
CA GLU A 381 -19.94 -7.19 48.69
C GLU A 381 -19.83 -6.27 47.48
N THR A 382 -20.05 -6.85 46.30
CA THR A 382 -20.05 -6.11 45.03
C THR A 382 -21.49 -5.81 44.66
N ILE A 383 -21.82 -4.53 44.49
CA ILE A 383 -23.16 -4.08 44.10
C ILE A 383 -23.09 -3.55 42.65
N ASP A 384 -23.93 -4.09 41.76
CA ASP A 384 -24.12 -3.64 40.38
C ASP A 384 -25.42 -2.84 40.28
N ILE A 385 -25.31 -1.55 39.96
CA ILE A 385 -26.46 -0.63 39.84
C ILE A 385 -26.96 -0.46 38.39
N GLY A 386 -26.35 -1.15 37.41
CA GLY A 386 -26.73 -1.09 36.01
C GLY A 386 -26.39 0.23 35.29
N LEU A 387 -25.75 0.13 34.12
CA LEU A 387 -25.59 1.19 33.11
C LEU A 387 -26.32 0.74 31.82
N PRO A 388 -26.93 1.63 31.00
CA PRO A 388 -26.93 3.10 31.03
C PRO A 388 -28.15 3.73 31.76
N PHE A 389 -28.03 5.01 32.14
CA PHE A 389 -29.09 5.80 32.79
C PHE A 389 -30.00 6.46 31.75
N THR A 390 -31.31 6.20 31.80
CA THR A 390 -32.31 6.79 30.90
C THR A 390 -33.03 8.02 31.47
N MET A 391 -32.51 8.61 32.55
CA MET A 391 -33.13 9.74 33.25
C MET A 391 -32.20 10.96 33.28
N GLY A 392 -32.70 12.12 32.87
CA GLY A 392 -31.95 13.38 32.85
C GLY A 392 -32.77 14.55 32.31
N SER A 393 -32.31 15.79 32.55
CA SER A 393 -32.95 16.99 31.99
C SER A 393 -32.39 17.32 30.59
N PRO A 394 -33.06 18.16 29.78
CA PRO A 394 -32.50 18.60 28.50
C PRO A 394 -31.12 19.28 28.60
N ALA A 395 -30.76 19.82 29.76
CA ALA A 395 -29.45 20.42 30.02
C ALA A 395 -28.33 19.37 30.22
N ASP A 396 -28.67 18.10 30.45
CA ASP A 396 -27.74 17.02 30.75
C ASP A 396 -27.41 16.15 29.52
N LEU A 397 -27.96 16.47 28.34
CA LEU A 397 -27.85 15.63 27.15
C LEU A 397 -26.40 15.35 26.73
N ASP A 398 -25.51 16.34 26.81
CA ASP A 398 -24.10 16.14 26.46
C ASP A 398 -23.37 15.24 27.48
N MET A 399 -23.75 15.33 28.75
CA MET A 399 -23.23 14.43 29.79
C MET A 399 -23.75 13.01 29.60
N ALA A 400 -25.02 12.85 29.21
CA ALA A 400 -25.61 11.55 28.87
C ALA A 400 -24.88 10.91 27.68
N ASP A 401 -24.62 11.66 26.61
CA ASP A 401 -23.86 11.16 25.47
C ASP A 401 -22.44 10.70 25.89
N VAL A 402 -21.74 11.45 26.74
CA VAL A 402 -20.42 11.05 27.24
C VAL A 402 -20.47 9.70 27.98
N LEU A 403 -21.52 9.46 28.77
CA LEU A 403 -21.73 8.19 29.47
C LEU A 403 -21.98 7.04 28.49
N ASP A 404 -22.88 7.23 27.53
CA ASP A 404 -23.22 6.23 26.52
C ASP A 404 -22.02 5.89 25.64
N LEU A 405 -21.27 6.90 25.21
CA LEU A 405 -20.03 6.73 24.44
C LEU A 405 -19.00 5.92 25.22
N LYS A 406 -18.77 6.26 26.50
CA LYS A 406 -17.84 5.48 27.34
C LYS A 406 -18.33 4.05 27.52
N PHE A 407 -19.63 3.85 27.73
CA PHE A 407 -20.24 2.52 27.84
C PHE A 407 -19.97 1.67 26.59
N TYR A 408 -20.22 2.21 25.40
CA TYR A 408 -19.95 1.50 24.15
C TYR A 408 -18.46 1.20 23.97
N ILE A 409 -17.57 2.14 24.30
CA ILE A 409 -16.11 1.95 24.21
C ILE A 409 -15.64 0.82 25.14
N ILE A 410 -16.04 0.85 26.42
CA ILE A 410 -15.68 -0.20 27.39
C ILE A 410 -16.16 -1.58 26.92
N ARG A 411 -17.38 -1.66 26.38
CA ARG A 411 -17.96 -2.89 25.85
C ARG A 411 -17.43 -3.30 24.47
N SER A 412 -16.40 -2.62 23.96
CA SER A 412 -15.84 -2.84 22.62
C SER A 412 -16.88 -2.75 21.48
N ARG A 413 -17.98 -2.02 21.71
CA ARG A 413 -19.04 -1.73 20.72
C ARG A 413 -18.67 -0.49 19.91
N ILE A 414 -17.50 -0.51 19.29
CA ILE A 414 -16.93 0.64 18.58
C ILE A 414 -17.86 1.18 17.46
N PRO A 415 -18.53 0.35 16.63
CA PRO A 415 -19.47 0.88 15.64
C PRO A 415 -20.63 1.67 16.26
N ASP A 416 -21.14 1.22 17.41
CA ASP A 416 -22.21 1.93 18.12
C ASP A 416 -21.71 3.24 18.73
N ALA A 417 -20.49 3.26 19.28
CA ALA A 417 -19.84 4.46 19.77
C ALA A 417 -19.67 5.51 18.64
N ILE A 418 -19.27 5.09 17.44
CA ILE A 418 -19.13 5.97 16.28
C ILE A 418 -20.49 6.52 15.87
N ALA A 419 -21.50 5.67 15.70
CA ALA A 419 -22.85 6.09 15.29
C ALA A 419 -23.49 7.03 16.32
N HIS A 420 -23.28 6.77 17.62
CA HIS A 420 -23.73 7.65 18.69
C HIS A 420 -22.96 8.97 18.68
N GLY A 421 -21.63 8.94 18.51
CA GLY A 421 -20.80 10.14 18.46
C GLY A 421 -21.18 11.06 17.29
N GLN A 422 -21.53 10.49 16.13
CA GLN A 422 -22.01 11.26 14.98
C GLN A 422 -23.31 12.02 15.29
N ARG A 423 -24.29 11.37 15.94
CA ARG A 423 -25.53 12.05 16.38
C ARG A 423 -25.27 13.11 17.44
N ALA A 424 -24.34 12.84 18.36
CA ALA A 424 -23.95 13.78 19.41
C ALA A 424 -23.38 15.08 18.82
N ILE A 425 -22.48 14.99 17.84
CA ILE A 425 -21.88 16.19 17.20
C ILE A 425 -22.84 16.94 16.28
N GLU A 426 -23.88 16.29 15.74
CA GLU A 426 -24.96 16.97 15.01
C GLU A 426 -25.75 17.90 15.94
N ARG A 427 -25.95 17.46 17.20
CA ARG A 427 -26.62 18.25 18.24
C ARG A 427 -25.69 19.31 18.85
N ASN A 428 -24.48 18.92 19.22
CA ASN A 428 -23.46 19.81 19.77
C ASN A 428 -22.09 19.58 19.11
N PRO A 429 -21.72 20.40 18.10
CA PRO A 429 -20.40 20.34 17.46
C PRO A 429 -19.21 20.68 18.37
N ASP A 430 -19.44 21.18 19.59
CA ASP A 430 -18.39 21.51 20.58
C ASP A 430 -18.10 20.36 21.56
N LEU A 431 -18.79 19.21 21.43
CA LEU A 431 -18.60 18.04 22.31
C LEU A 431 -17.35 17.23 21.94
N ALA A 432 -16.18 17.65 22.44
CA ALA A 432 -14.88 17.06 22.11
C ALA A 432 -14.79 15.53 22.32
N TYR A 433 -15.43 14.99 23.37
CA TYR A 433 -15.40 13.55 23.67
C TYR A 433 -16.07 12.69 22.58
N ALA A 434 -17.09 13.23 21.90
CA ALA A 434 -17.74 12.55 20.79
C ALA A 434 -16.79 12.37 19.59
N TYR A 435 -15.94 13.37 19.30
CA TYR A 435 -14.90 13.24 18.28
C TYR A 435 -13.86 12.16 18.63
N TYR A 436 -13.51 12.04 19.91
CA TYR A 436 -12.64 10.95 20.37
C TYR A 436 -13.29 9.59 20.09
N ALA A 437 -14.56 9.40 20.44
CA ALA A 437 -15.28 8.16 20.18
C ALA A 437 -15.36 7.82 18.68
N ILE A 438 -15.62 8.81 17.81
CA ILE A 438 -15.61 8.63 16.35
C ILE A 438 -14.23 8.17 15.87
N SER A 439 -13.15 8.72 16.44
CA SER A 439 -11.78 8.37 16.06
C SER A 439 -11.36 6.95 16.40
N MET A 440 -12.13 6.21 17.22
CA MET A 440 -11.79 4.83 17.58
C MET A 440 -12.03 3.82 16.45
N GLY A 441 -12.63 4.25 15.33
CA GLY A 441 -12.86 3.43 14.16
C GLY A 441 -11.59 3.01 13.41
N ALA A 442 -11.73 1.99 12.56
CA ALA A 442 -10.67 1.50 11.68
C ALA A 442 -10.45 2.38 10.42
N ASP A 443 -11.38 3.28 10.11
CA ASP A 443 -11.25 4.24 9.02
C ASP A 443 -10.34 5.39 9.49
N HIS A 444 -9.08 5.37 9.05
CA HIS A 444 -8.08 6.36 9.44
C HIS A 444 -8.39 7.76 8.91
N GLU A 445 -9.03 7.90 7.74
CA GLU A 445 -9.42 9.21 7.21
C GLU A 445 -10.54 9.83 8.03
N GLN A 446 -11.59 9.05 8.32
CA GLN A 446 -12.69 9.49 9.18
C GLN A 446 -12.16 9.83 10.57
N GLY A 447 -11.30 8.98 11.11
CA GLY A 447 -10.67 9.19 12.41
C GLY A 447 -9.85 10.49 12.44
N LEU A 448 -8.98 10.72 11.46
CA LEU A 448 -8.18 11.94 11.37
C LEU A 448 -9.04 13.20 11.24
N ARG A 449 -10.08 13.16 10.40
CA ARG A 449 -11.01 14.29 10.25
C ARG A 449 -11.73 14.59 11.57
N ALA A 450 -12.15 13.56 12.30
CA ALA A 450 -12.81 13.71 13.60
C ALA A 450 -11.87 14.35 14.63
N VAL A 451 -10.66 13.83 14.80
CA VAL A 451 -9.72 14.37 15.81
C VAL A 451 -9.30 15.81 15.51
N LYS A 452 -9.06 16.16 14.24
CA LYS A 452 -8.72 17.54 13.85
C LYS A 452 -9.87 18.53 14.08
N LYS A 453 -11.12 18.07 14.06
CA LYS A 453 -12.28 18.88 14.45
C LYS A 453 -12.39 18.97 15.97
N GLY A 454 -12.27 17.86 16.68
CA GLY A 454 -12.35 17.82 18.15
C GLY A 454 -11.29 18.69 18.83
N LEU A 455 -10.08 18.78 18.27
CA LEU A 455 -9.02 19.67 18.78
C LEU A 455 -9.35 21.17 18.67
N LYS A 456 -10.39 21.54 17.91
CA LYS A 456 -10.87 22.92 17.76
C LYS A 456 -12.06 23.25 18.66
N CYS A 457 -12.58 22.29 19.44
CA CYS A 457 -13.64 22.54 20.40
C CYS A 457 -13.19 23.53 21.48
N LYS A 458 -14.08 24.44 21.89
CA LYS A 458 -13.80 25.52 22.83
C LYS A 458 -13.61 25.00 24.26
N ASN A 459 -14.41 24.02 24.65
CA ASN A 459 -14.45 23.48 26.02
C ASN A 459 -13.81 22.08 26.11
N ILE A 460 -12.62 21.92 25.55
CA ILE A 460 -11.90 20.65 25.60
C ILE A 460 -11.11 20.51 26.92
N THR A 461 -11.28 19.38 27.62
CA THR A 461 -10.47 19.08 28.79
C THR A 461 -9.04 18.67 28.41
N PRO A 462 -8.03 18.85 29.27
CA PRO A 462 -6.66 18.40 28.98
C PRO A 462 -6.59 16.91 28.63
N PHE A 463 -7.34 16.06 29.35
CA PHE A 463 -7.40 14.63 29.09
C PHE A 463 -7.88 14.32 27.65
N VAL A 464 -9.03 14.89 27.25
CA VAL A 464 -9.58 14.66 25.91
C VAL A 464 -8.64 15.23 24.84
N ARG A 465 -8.01 16.38 25.09
CA ARG A 465 -7.02 16.98 24.18
C ARG A 465 -5.84 16.05 23.93
N HIS A 466 -5.22 15.51 24.99
CA HIS A 466 -4.09 14.58 24.83
C HIS A 466 -4.50 13.32 24.07
N TYR A 467 -5.70 12.80 24.31
CA TYR A 467 -6.20 11.63 23.59
C TYR A 467 -6.47 11.91 22.11
N LEU A 468 -7.07 13.06 21.78
CA LEU A 468 -7.24 13.46 20.38
C LEU A 468 -5.90 13.68 19.68
N LEU A 469 -4.90 14.27 20.36
CA LEU A 469 -3.54 14.38 19.82
C LEU A 469 -2.91 13.00 19.58
N TRP A 470 -3.04 12.08 20.53
CA TRP A 470 -2.53 10.71 20.35
C TRP A 470 -3.14 10.03 19.13
N ARG A 471 -4.47 10.07 19.01
CA ARG A 471 -5.19 9.52 17.86
C ARG A 471 -4.85 10.24 16.55
N ALA A 472 -4.61 11.55 16.58
CA ALA A 472 -4.18 12.31 15.42
C ALA A 472 -2.80 11.86 14.90
N VAL A 473 -1.85 11.61 15.80
CA VAL A 473 -0.53 11.07 15.44
C VAL A 473 -0.64 9.69 14.81
N GLU A 474 -1.43 8.78 15.39
CA GLU A 474 -1.62 7.43 14.83
C GLU A 474 -2.25 7.48 13.43
N HIS A 475 -3.39 8.15 13.29
CA HIS A 475 -4.09 8.20 12.00
C HIS A 475 -3.26 8.91 10.91
N ALA A 476 -2.68 10.07 11.21
CA ALA A 476 -1.89 10.81 10.24
C ALA A 476 -0.54 10.14 9.95
N GLY A 477 0.06 9.46 10.93
CA GLY A 477 1.29 8.69 10.73
C GLY A 477 1.07 7.51 9.78
N ASP A 478 0.00 6.73 10.02
CA ASP A 478 -0.35 5.59 9.17
C ASP A 478 -0.76 6.03 7.75
N LEU A 479 -1.60 7.06 7.62
CA LEU A 479 -1.98 7.63 6.33
C LEU A 479 -0.75 8.17 5.59
N GLY A 480 0.11 8.94 6.26
CA GLY A 480 1.30 9.52 5.64
C GLY A 480 2.26 8.47 5.10
N VAL A 481 2.52 7.40 5.86
CA VAL A 481 3.37 6.29 5.40
C VAL A 481 2.70 5.53 4.26
N SER A 482 1.41 5.18 4.39
CA SER A 482 0.70 4.35 3.40
C SER A 482 0.51 5.10 2.08
N THR A 483 0.04 6.34 2.12
CA THR A 483 -0.15 7.18 0.93
C THR A 483 1.16 7.38 0.17
N LEU A 484 2.28 7.64 0.86
CA LEU A 484 3.57 7.82 0.18
C LEU A 484 4.17 6.52 -0.36
N GLN A 485 3.81 5.37 0.22
CA GLN A 485 4.19 4.07 -0.33
C GLN A 485 3.43 3.71 -1.61
N GLU A 486 2.18 4.17 -1.70
CA GLU A 486 1.32 3.92 -2.85
C GLU A 486 1.43 4.99 -3.92
N ALA A 487 1.92 6.18 -3.56
CA ALA A 487 2.08 7.33 -4.45
C ALA A 487 2.95 6.97 -5.65
N ARG A 488 2.35 7.07 -6.84
CA ARG A 488 3.04 6.90 -8.13
C ARG A 488 3.41 8.28 -8.68
N GLY A 489 4.45 8.88 -8.09
CA GLY A 489 5.15 10.04 -8.64
C GLY A 489 4.73 11.37 -8.02
N GLU A 490 5.20 12.46 -8.61
CA GLU A 490 4.83 13.82 -8.20
C GLU A 490 3.38 14.09 -8.61
N GLY A 491 2.48 14.13 -7.62
CA GLY A 491 1.05 14.33 -7.80
C GLY A 491 0.35 14.77 -6.51
N ALA A 492 -0.98 14.90 -6.55
CA ALA A 492 -1.78 15.30 -5.38
C ALA A 492 -1.57 14.36 -4.17
N ASP A 493 -1.51 13.05 -4.44
CA ASP A 493 -1.28 12.01 -3.43
C ASP A 493 0.07 12.19 -2.71
N HIS A 494 1.11 12.65 -3.43
CA HIS A 494 2.42 12.93 -2.84
C HIS A 494 2.36 14.09 -1.85
N ALA A 495 1.75 15.21 -2.25
CA ALA A 495 1.59 16.37 -1.37
C ALA A 495 0.71 16.04 -0.14
N GLU A 496 -0.33 15.24 -0.34
CA GLU A 496 -1.22 14.78 0.73
C GLU A 496 -0.48 13.89 1.74
N GLY A 497 0.27 12.89 1.26
CA GLY A 497 1.07 12.02 2.13
C GLY A 497 2.11 12.79 2.95
N ILE A 498 2.78 13.79 2.35
CA ILE A 498 3.70 14.70 3.07
C ILE A 498 2.94 15.48 4.14
N ALA A 499 1.78 16.04 3.81
CA ALA A 499 0.97 16.81 4.75
C ALA A 499 0.55 15.96 5.97
N PHE A 500 0.19 14.69 5.76
CA PHE A 500 -0.12 13.77 6.84
C PHE A 500 1.10 13.49 7.73
N LEU A 501 2.27 13.19 7.16
CA LEU A 501 3.49 12.98 7.96
C LEU A 501 3.87 14.20 8.80
N MET A 502 3.85 15.40 8.19
CA MET A 502 4.15 16.64 8.88
C MET A 502 3.13 16.93 9.99
N SER A 503 1.84 16.69 9.72
CA SER A 503 0.78 16.80 10.73
C SER A 503 1.04 15.86 11.91
N ALA A 504 1.34 14.58 11.66
CA ALA A 504 1.63 13.61 12.71
C ALA A 504 2.85 14.03 13.54
N TRP A 505 3.89 14.54 12.88
CA TRP A 505 5.11 14.98 13.55
C TRP A 505 4.90 16.20 14.45
N GLU A 506 4.16 17.20 14.00
CA GLU A 506 3.83 18.38 14.81
C GLU A 506 2.86 18.06 15.96
N ASP A 507 1.87 17.19 15.72
CA ASP A 507 0.97 16.71 16.78
C ASP A 507 1.75 15.91 17.86
N ALA A 508 2.71 15.08 17.45
CA ALA A 508 3.56 14.31 18.37
C ALA A 508 4.47 15.24 19.19
N LYS A 509 5.03 16.27 18.58
CA LYS A 509 5.79 17.31 19.27
C LYS A 509 4.93 18.08 20.27
N THR A 510 3.71 18.44 19.87
CA THR A 510 2.73 19.12 20.74
C THR A 510 2.36 18.24 21.94
N PHE A 511 2.00 16.97 21.69
CA PHE A 511 1.70 16.02 22.75
C PHE A 511 2.87 15.85 23.72
N THR A 512 4.08 15.64 23.20
CA THR A 512 5.26 15.44 24.07
C THR A 512 5.62 16.71 24.84
N ALA A 513 5.24 17.91 24.39
CA ALA A 513 5.43 19.14 25.15
C ALA A 513 4.35 19.36 26.22
N GLU A 514 3.09 19.03 25.92
CA GLU A 514 1.93 19.37 26.77
C GLU A 514 1.57 18.28 27.78
N ALA A 515 1.71 16.99 27.43
CA ALA A 515 1.21 15.88 28.22
C ALA A 515 2.04 15.65 29.50
N PRO A 516 1.42 15.15 30.59
CA PRO A 516 2.14 14.87 31.83
C PRO A 516 3.21 13.79 31.62
N PRO A 517 4.31 13.82 32.40
CA PRO A 517 5.42 12.88 32.24
C PRO A 517 5.04 11.42 32.54
N ASP A 518 3.99 11.20 33.33
CA ASP A 518 3.43 9.89 33.64
C ASP A 518 2.26 9.47 32.73
N ASN A 519 2.03 10.19 31.61
CA ASN A 519 0.99 9.82 30.66
C ASN A 519 1.27 8.46 30.01
N ARG A 520 0.28 7.58 30.00
CA ARG A 520 0.39 6.21 29.48
C ARG A 520 0.72 6.12 27.98
N HIS A 521 0.33 7.13 27.19
CA HIS A 521 0.54 7.15 25.74
C HIS A 521 1.86 7.82 25.33
N MET A 522 2.62 8.35 26.29
CA MET A 522 3.89 9.03 26.04
C MET A 522 4.88 8.14 25.28
N GLN A 523 4.95 6.84 25.59
CA GLN A 523 5.84 5.91 24.89
C GLN A 523 5.43 5.72 23.42
N THR A 524 4.14 5.49 23.18
CA THR A 524 3.59 5.33 21.83
C THR A 524 3.86 6.57 20.98
N ILE A 525 3.65 7.76 21.53
CA ILE A 525 3.92 9.02 20.83
C ILE A 525 5.41 9.25 20.61
N LEU A 526 6.27 8.94 21.57
CA LEU A 526 7.72 9.06 21.38
C LEU A 526 8.26 8.07 20.34
N ASN A 527 7.68 6.87 20.24
CA ASN A 527 8.02 5.93 19.17
C ASN A 527 7.72 6.54 17.79
N TRP A 528 6.51 7.10 17.62
CA TRP A 528 6.15 7.82 16.40
C TRP A 528 7.04 9.03 16.15
N TYR A 529 7.23 9.90 17.13
CA TYR A 529 8.03 11.11 17.01
C TYR A 529 9.46 10.80 16.53
N ILE A 530 10.11 9.81 17.13
CA ILE A 530 11.48 9.39 16.77
C ILE A 530 11.52 8.91 15.31
N ILE A 531 10.60 8.02 14.94
CA ILE A 531 10.55 7.43 13.59
C ILE A 531 10.20 8.48 12.53
N LEU A 532 9.21 9.34 12.79
CA LEU A 532 8.81 10.43 11.90
C LEU A 532 9.94 11.44 11.75
N THR A 533 10.67 11.75 12.83
CA THR A 533 11.85 12.63 12.74
C THR A 533 12.90 12.02 11.82
N ILE A 534 13.19 10.72 11.93
CA ILE A 534 14.12 10.03 11.03
C ILE A 534 13.63 10.09 9.58
N ALA A 535 12.35 9.79 9.33
CA ALA A 535 11.80 9.80 7.98
C ALA A 535 11.76 11.21 7.36
N ILE A 536 11.37 12.24 8.11
CA ILE A 536 11.22 13.62 7.63
C ILE A 536 12.58 14.30 7.46
N LYS A 537 13.50 14.13 8.42
CA LYS A 537 14.80 14.80 8.42
C LYS A 537 15.87 14.04 7.62
N GLY A 538 15.79 12.72 7.58
CA GLY A 538 16.65 11.87 6.75
C GLY A 538 18.13 12.26 6.79
N PRO A 539 18.72 12.74 5.68
CA PRO A 539 20.14 13.11 5.62
C PRO A 539 20.51 14.34 6.48
N GLU A 540 19.56 15.18 6.88
CA GLU A 540 19.80 16.30 7.81
C GLU A 540 20.25 15.82 9.21
N LEU A 541 19.92 14.57 9.57
CA LEU A 541 20.33 14.00 10.85
C LEU A 541 21.78 13.51 10.80
N SER A 542 22.46 13.67 11.93
CA SER A 542 23.78 13.08 12.14
C SER A 542 23.76 11.55 12.03
N GLU A 543 24.89 10.96 11.64
CA GLU A 543 25.03 9.50 11.50
C GLU A 543 24.86 8.75 12.84
N ASP A 544 25.13 9.42 13.97
CA ASP A 544 24.92 8.91 15.34
C ASP A 544 23.55 9.26 15.93
N LEU A 545 22.72 10.00 15.18
CA LEU A 545 21.37 10.44 15.58
C LEU A 545 21.35 11.19 16.92
N LYS A 546 22.38 11.98 17.21
CA LYS A 546 22.51 12.71 18.49
C LYS A 546 21.35 13.68 18.75
N GLU A 547 20.70 14.18 17.70
CA GLU A 547 19.54 15.05 17.77
C GLU A 547 18.34 14.37 18.45
N LEU A 548 18.28 13.03 18.44
CA LEU A 548 17.21 12.25 19.07
C LEU A 548 17.46 11.97 20.56
N ALA A 549 18.61 12.36 21.11
CA ALA A 549 18.96 12.10 22.50
C ALA A 549 17.92 12.64 23.52
N PRO A 550 17.31 13.84 23.35
CA PRO A 550 16.25 14.30 24.24
C PRO A 550 15.01 13.39 24.22
N ALA A 551 14.58 12.95 23.04
CA ALA A 551 13.43 12.06 22.90
C ALA A 551 13.70 10.67 23.49
N ARG A 552 14.92 10.14 23.30
CA ARG A 552 15.34 8.86 23.91
C ARG A 552 15.33 8.92 25.44
N ARG A 553 15.90 9.98 26.04
CA ARG A 553 15.84 10.18 27.50
C ARG A 553 14.40 10.27 28.01
N LYS A 554 13.54 10.98 27.29
CA LYS A 554 12.12 11.09 27.66
C LYS A 554 11.39 9.75 27.58
N LEU A 555 11.74 8.91 26.61
CA LEU A 555 11.20 7.55 26.48
C LEU A 555 11.64 6.67 27.65
N ASP A 556 12.92 6.72 28.02
CA ASP A 556 13.46 5.98 29.17
C ASP A 556 12.79 6.40 30.49
N ILE A 557 12.54 7.71 30.67
CA ILE A 557 11.80 8.24 31.81
C ILE A 557 10.36 7.72 31.81
N SER A 558 9.68 7.74 30.66
CA SER A 558 8.31 7.23 30.54
C SER A 558 8.23 5.72 30.83
N GLU A 559 9.23 4.93 30.43
CA GLU A 559 9.33 3.52 30.82
C GLU A 559 9.47 3.33 32.33
N GLN A 560 10.28 4.16 32.98
CA GLN A 560 10.43 4.11 34.43
C GLN A 560 9.12 4.45 35.15
N PHE A 561 8.37 5.46 34.69
CA PHE A 561 7.03 5.75 35.21
C PHE A 561 6.09 4.56 35.07
N MET A 562 5.97 4.00 33.86
CA MET A 562 5.06 2.88 33.60
C MET A 562 5.42 1.65 34.45
N ARG A 563 6.72 1.32 34.58
CA ARG A 563 7.18 0.22 35.45
C ARG A 563 6.87 0.49 36.92
N THR A 564 7.07 1.72 37.39
CA THR A 564 6.78 2.12 38.78
C THR A 564 5.29 1.99 39.10
N ILE A 565 4.42 2.39 38.16
CA ILE A 565 2.96 2.30 38.27
C ILE A 565 2.45 0.85 38.11
N GLY A 566 3.29 -0.07 37.61
CA GLY A 566 2.97 -1.47 37.45
C GLY A 566 2.39 -1.85 36.09
N PHE A 567 2.53 -0.99 35.09
CA PHE A 567 2.20 -1.29 33.69
C PHE A 567 3.29 -2.15 33.03
N ALA A 568 2.84 -3.12 32.25
CA ALA A 568 3.74 -3.94 31.43
C ALA A 568 4.15 -3.14 30.20
N ILE A 569 5.45 -3.11 29.93
CA ILE A 569 6.00 -2.51 28.72
C ILE A 569 5.79 -3.47 27.55
N LYS A 570 4.88 -3.09 26.64
CA LYS A 570 4.43 -3.92 25.52
C LYS A 570 5.37 -3.84 24.32
N LYS A 571 5.51 -4.96 23.61
CA LYS A 571 6.21 -5.05 22.32
C LYS A 571 5.30 -4.60 21.18
N THR A 572 4.87 -3.33 21.22
CA THR A 572 4.04 -2.78 20.15
C THR A 572 4.82 -2.69 18.84
N GLN A 573 4.11 -2.71 17.71
CA GLN A 573 4.74 -2.67 16.39
C GLN A 573 5.67 -1.44 16.25
N MET A 574 5.20 -0.26 16.64
CA MET A 574 6.00 0.95 16.55
C MET A 574 7.23 0.95 17.46
N ARG A 575 7.14 0.33 18.64
CA ARG A 575 8.29 0.13 19.52
C ARG A 575 9.33 -0.75 18.85
N LEU A 576 8.92 -1.92 18.35
CA LEU A 576 9.83 -2.86 17.69
C LEU A 576 10.46 -2.25 16.45
N ALA A 577 9.71 -1.49 15.65
CA ALA A 577 10.22 -0.80 14.48
C ALA A 577 11.27 0.24 14.87
N ARG A 578 11.03 1.02 15.94
CA ARG A 578 11.99 2.00 16.46
C ARG A 578 13.27 1.31 16.92
N GLU A 579 13.15 0.28 17.75
CA GLU A 579 14.29 -0.48 18.27
C GLU A 579 15.13 -1.05 17.11
N LEU A 580 14.48 -1.71 16.14
CA LEU A 580 15.14 -2.24 14.94
C LEU A 580 15.90 -1.16 14.16
N ILE A 581 15.27 -0.01 13.91
CA ILE A 581 15.89 1.11 13.18
C ILE A 581 17.12 1.60 13.93
N LEU A 582 16.98 1.91 15.22
CA LEU A 582 18.05 2.49 16.02
C LEU A 582 19.23 1.53 16.19
N ASP A 583 18.96 0.24 16.39
CA ASP A 583 19.98 -0.79 16.56
C ASP A 583 20.80 -1.01 15.28
N LEU A 584 20.13 -0.99 14.12
CA LEU A 584 20.78 -1.22 12.83
C LEU A 584 21.39 0.04 12.22
N TYR A 585 20.98 1.25 12.67
CA TYR A 585 21.36 2.51 12.02
C TYR A 585 22.87 2.70 11.84
N PRO A 586 23.74 2.53 12.87
CA PRO A 586 25.17 2.77 12.70
C PRO A 586 25.80 1.79 11.70
N LYS A 587 25.37 0.52 11.74
CA LYS A 587 25.82 -0.50 10.80
C LYS A 587 25.34 -0.19 9.37
N ALA A 588 24.08 0.23 9.23
CA ALA A 588 23.47 0.59 7.96
C ALA A 588 24.21 1.74 7.27
N VAL A 589 24.51 2.82 8.01
CA VAL A 589 25.30 3.95 7.51
C VAL A 589 26.68 3.49 7.03
N LYS A 590 27.39 2.70 7.85
CA LYS A 590 28.71 2.19 7.49
C LYS A 590 28.69 1.26 6.27
N GLU A 591 27.67 0.42 6.16
CA GLU A 591 27.58 -0.62 5.14
C GLU A 591 27.07 -0.10 3.79
N TRP A 592 26.19 0.92 3.81
CA TRP A 592 25.44 1.36 2.63
C TRP A 592 25.50 2.86 2.36
N GLY A 593 26.19 3.66 3.18
CA GLY A 593 26.23 5.12 3.02
C GLY A 593 26.76 5.57 1.65
N THR A 594 27.76 4.87 1.09
CA THR A 594 28.26 5.15 -0.28
C THR A 594 27.25 4.79 -1.35
N PHE A 595 26.50 3.70 -1.15
CA PHE A 595 25.42 3.29 -2.05
C PHE A 595 24.27 4.31 -2.05
N ILE A 596 23.86 4.82 -0.89
CA ILE A 596 22.79 5.82 -0.81
C ILE A 596 23.17 7.10 -1.56
N LYS A 597 24.39 7.61 -1.38
CA LYS A 597 24.87 8.77 -2.15
C LYS A 597 24.80 8.53 -3.66
N ARG A 598 25.25 7.36 -4.12
CA ARG A 598 25.15 6.99 -5.54
C ARG A 598 23.71 6.89 -6.00
N PHE A 599 22.82 6.32 -5.19
CA PHE A 599 21.40 6.21 -5.52
C PHE A 599 20.77 7.60 -5.66
N ASP A 600 21.01 8.52 -4.73
CA ASP A 600 20.51 9.89 -4.80
C ASP A 600 21.07 10.65 -6.03
N GLU A 601 22.36 10.46 -6.36
CA GLU A 601 22.95 11.00 -7.58
C GLU A 601 22.31 10.46 -8.86
N LEU A 602 21.95 9.17 -8.88
CA LEU A 602 21.29 8.51 -10.00
C LEU A 602 19.83 8.99 -10.12
N ASP A 603 19.12 9.13 -9.00
CA ASP A 603 17.75 9.63 -8.94
C ASP A 603 17.68 11.07 -9.48
N ALA A 604 18.58 11.95 -9.02
CA ALA A 604 18.67 13.33 -9.51
C ALA A 604 18.99 13.46 -11.02
N ARG A 605 19.62 12.44 -11.62
CA ARG A 605 19.91 12.36 -13.07
C ARG A 605 18.81 11.66 -13.86
N SER A 606 17.98 10.86 -13.20
CA SER A 606 16.92 10.05 -13.81
C SER A 606 15.93 10.90 -14.61
N ASP A 607 15.62 12.09 -14.09
CA ASP A 607 14.79 13.11 -14.75
C ASP A 607 15.41 13.68 -16.05
N LYS A 608 16.71 13.44 -16.32
CA LYS A 608 17.48 14.18 -17.35
C LYS A 608 18.25 13.34 -18.38
N GLN A 609 18.28 12.00 -18.33
CA GLN A 609 19.12 11.20 -19.26
C GLN A 609 18.34 10.16 -20.10
N GLN A 610 18.88 9.73 -21.25
CA GLN A 610 18.42 8.60 -22.07
C GLN A 610 19.10 7.27 -21.63
N PRO A 611 18.59 6.08 -22.03
CA PRO A 611 19.09 4.78 -21.59
C PRO A 611 20.59 4.54 -21.87
N LEU A 612 21.20 3.73 -21.01
CA LEU A 612 22.57 3.22 -21.11
C LEU A 612 22.77 2.52 -22.46
N SER A 613 23.87 2.88 -23.14
CA SER A 613 24.29 2.36 -24.43
C SER A 613 25.11 1.07 -24.28
N SER A 614 24.67 -0.02 -24.92
CA SER A 614 25.53 -0.90 -25.73
C SER A 614 24.71 -1.96 -26.48
N THR A 615 25.01 -2.10 -27.78
CA THR A 615 24.36 -2.82 -28.90
C THR A 615 23.02 -2.22 -29.39
N GLN A 616 23.09 -1.45 -30.48
CA GLN A 616 21.95 -0.85 -31.19
C GLN A 616 20.78 -1.82 -31.43
N ALA A 617 21.05 -3.12 -31.66
CA ALA A 617 20.03 -4.12 -31.98
C ALA A 617 19.08 -4.48 -30.82
N ASP A 618 19.58 -4.46 -29.57
CA ASP A 618 18.80 -4.78 -28.37
C ASP A 618 18.11 -3.54 -27.79
N ASP A 619 18.79 -2.39 -27.86
CA ASP A 619 18.25 -1.10 -27.43
C ASP A 619 17.12 -0.62 -28.35
N ASP A 620 17.19 -0.92 -29.65
CA ASP A 620 16.15 -0.55 -30.61
C ASP A 620 14.80 -1.16 -30.29
N LEU A 621 14.73 -2.41 -29.81
CA LEU A 621 13.46 -3.05 -29.49
C LEU A 621 12.87 -2.53 -28.18
N ALA A 622 13.67 -2.38 -27.13
CA ALA A 622 13.17 -1.82 -25.87
C ALA A 622 12.65 -0.39 -26.10
N ALA A 623 13.45 0.45 -26.76
CA ALA A 623 13.04 1.80 -27.13
C ALA A 623 11.86 1.83 -28.12
N TRP A 624 11.70 0.79 -28.95
CA TRP A 624 10.60 0.68 -29.90
C TRP A 624 9.29 0.23 -29.26
N LEU A 625 9.34 -0.77 -28.37
CA LEU A 625 8.20 -1.14 -27.55
C LEU A 625 7.77 0.06 -26.69
N ASP A 626 8.70 0.88 -26.20
CA ASP A 626 8.40 2.13 -25.49
C ASP A 626 7.81 3.25 -26.37
N LYS A 627 8.07 3.26 -27.69
CA LYS A 627 7.70 4.36 -28.62
C LYS A 627 6.35 4.20 -29.31
N MET A 628 5.52 3.21 -28.94
CA MET A 628 4.15 3.09 -29.45
C MET A 628 3.32 4.34 -29.08
N LYS A 629 3.18 5.27 -30.03
CA LYS A 629 2.30 6.44 -29.96
C LYS A 629 1.25 6.32 -31.05
N LEU A 630 -0.01 6.50 -30.68
CA LEU A 630 -1.11 6.60 -31.64
C LEU A 630 -1.66 8.01 -31.71
N GLU A 631 -1.88 8.46 -32.94
CA GLU A 631 -2.78 9.56 -33.25
C GLU A 631 -4.23 9.09 -33.02
N ASP A 632 -5.00 9.81 -32.21
CA ASP A 632 -6.46 9.71 -32.22
C ASP A 632 -7.03 11.13 -32.11
N GLY A 633 -7.81 11.53 -33.11
CA GLY A 633 -8.40 12.86 -33.26
C GLY A 633 -9.64 13.08 -32.39
N SER A 634 -9.52 12.90 -31.08
CA SER A 634 -10.57 13.28 -30.14
C SER A 634 -9.99 13.78 -28.82
N GLU A 635 -10.05 15.10 -28.63
CA GLU A 635 -9.79 15.79 -27.38
C GLU A 635 -10.91 15.48 -26.37
N GLU A 636 -10.69 14.54 -25.46
CA GLU A 636 -11.35 14.54 -24.14
C GLU A 636 -10.27 14.32 -23.07
N HIS A 637 -9.99 15.38 -22.32
CA HIS A 637 -9.02 15.40 -21.23
C HIS A 637 -9.48 14.51 -20.06
N MET A 638 -8.96 13.28 -20.00
CA MET A 638 -8.79 12.54 -18.75
C MET A 638 -7.30 12.31 -18.53
N HIS A 639 -6.78 12.86 -17.44
CA HIS A 639 -5.38 12.75 -17.05
C HIS A 639 -4.94 11.27 -17.01
N PRO A 640 -3.89 10.87 -17.76
CA PRO A 640 -3.37 9.51 -17.69
C PRO A 640 -2.72 9.29 -16.33
N HIS A 641 -3.28 8.36 -15.54
CA HIS A 641 -2.55 7.77 -14.41
C HIS A 641 -1.33 7.00 -14.96
N SER A 642 -0.18 7.66 -14.93
CA SER A 642 1.14 7.11 -15.24
C SER A 642 1.68 6.46 -13.96
N CYS A 643 2.17 5.23 -14.06
CA CYS A 643 3.17 4.78 -13.10
C CYS A 643 4.40 5.67 -13.30
N SER A 644 4.86 6.32 -12.25
CA SER A 644 6.03 7.19 -12.24
C SER A 644 7.32 6.37 -12.17
N HIS A 645 7.56 5.57 -13.20
CA HIS A 645 8.91 5.13 -13.48
C HIS A 645 9.29 5.78 -14.81
N PRO A 646 10.27 6.70 -14.83
CA PRO A 646 10.82 7.15 -16.09
C PRO A 646 11.49 5.93 -16.74
N LYS A 647 10.94 5.51 -17.90
CA LYS A 647 11.57 4.71 -18.98
C LYS A 647 11.23 3.23 -19.15
N ILE A 648 10.20 2.67 -18.52
CA ILE A 648 9.50 1.49 -19.10
C ILE A 648 7.99 1.73 -18.98
N SER A 649 7.51 2.77 -19.67
CA SER A 649 6.10 2.87 -20.03
C SER A 649 6.00 2.32 -21.44
N MET A 650 5.79 1.00 -21.55
CA MET A 650 5.85 0.31 -22.84
C MET A 650 4.65 0.58 -23.74
N ASN A 651 3.78 1.52 -23.37
CA ASN A 651 2.65 1.96 -24.16
C ASN A 651 2.14 3.29 -23.62
N ASN A 652 2.46 4.40 -24.27
CA ASN A 652 1.62 5.61 -24.19
C ASN A 652 0.38 5.49 -25.11
N VAL A 653 -0.13 4.27 -25.27
CA VAL A 653 -1.38 4.00 -25.96
C VAL A 653 -2.50 4.41 -25.01
N ALA A 654 -3.39 5.30 -25.44
CA ALA A 654 -4.62 5.64 -24.73
C ALA A 654 -5.63 4.48 -24.78
N LEU A 655 -5.23 3.30 -24.32
CA LEU A 655 -6.15 2.21 -24.01
C LEU A 655 -6.99 2.66 -22.83
N TYR A 656 -8.29 2.43 -22.92
CA TYR A 656 -9.12 2.59 -21.75
C TYR A 656 -8.62 1.66 -20.65
N ARG A 657 -8.64 2.16 -19.41
CA ARG A 657 -8.33 1.38 -18.21
C ARG A 657 -9.60 0.87 -17.57
N CYS A 658 -9.52 -0.33 -17.00
CA CYS A 658 -10.59 -0.85 -16.19
C CYS A 658 -10.77 0.03 -14.95
N SER A 659 -11.99 0.49 -14.71
CA SER A 659 -12.35 1.31 -13.55
C SER A 659 -12.18 0.59 -12.20
N TRP A 660 -11.93 -0.72 -12.20
CA TRP A 660 -11.64 -1.49 -11.00
C TRP A 660 -10.15 -1.82 -10.85
N CYS A 661 -9.59 -2.58 -11.80
CA CYS A 661 -8.23 -3.12 -11.65
C CYS A 661 -7.16 -2.29 -12.37
N GLY A 662 -7.52 -1.18 -13.03
CA GLY A 662 -6.58 -0.30 -13.74
C GLY A 662 -5.96 -0.88 -15.03
N ASN A 663 -6.25 -2.14 -15.36
CA ASN A 663 -5.68 -2.82 -16.52
C ASN A 663 -6.09 -2.14 -17.85
N PRO A 664 -5.13 -1.89 -18.75
CA PRO A 664 -5.41 -1.31 -20.07
C PRO A 664 -5.94 -2.37 -21.05
N SER A 665 -6.96 -2.03 -21.84
CA SER A 665 -7.40 -2.85 -22.99
C SER A 665 -8.16 -2.06 -24.05
N ALA A 666 -8.05 -2.49 -25.31
CA ALA A 666 -8.76 -1.92 -26.45
C ALA A 666 -10.28 -2.23 -26.45
N VAL A 667 -10.69 -3.29 -25.74
CA VAL A 667 -12.04 -3.90 -25.79
C VAL A 667 -12.75 -3.94 -24.43
N LEU A 668 -12.45 -3.03 -23.51
CA LEU A 668 -13.17 -2.95 -22.24
C LEU A 668 -14.69 -2.80 -22.43
N ARG A 669 -15.45 -3.53 -21.60
CA ARG A 669 -16.90 -3.49 -21.57
C ARG A 669 -17.37 -2.24 -20.86
N LYS A 670 -18.27 -1.47 -21.47
CA LYS A 670 -18.92 -0.34 -20.80
C LYS A 670 -19.96 -0.84 -19.80
N CYS A 671 -20.14 -0.10 -18.70
CA CYS A 671 -21.27 -0.34 -17.79
C CYS A 671 -22.58 -0.23 -18.57
N GLY A 672 -23.43 -1.25 -18.50
CA GLY A 672 -24.71 -1.27 -19.22
C GLY A 672 -25.74 -0.25 -18.73
N GLY A 673 -25.55 0.29 -17.52
CA GLY A 673 -26.38 1.38 -16.98
C GLY A 673 -25.90 2.74 -17.49
N CYS A 674 -24.80 3.24 -16.92
CA CYS A 674 -24.32 4.61 -17.17
C CYS A 674 -23.49 4.78 -18.45
N GLY A 675 -22.93 3.71 -19.04
CA GLY A 675 -22.01 3.78 -20.18
C GLY A 675 -20.65 4.45 -19.92
N LYS A 676 -20.44 5.05 -18.73
CA LYS A 676 -19.26 5.86 -18.37
C LYS A 676 -18.07 5.01 -17.91
N THR A 677 -18.28 4.09 -16.96
CA THR A 677 -17.21 3.22 -16.46
C THR A 677 -16.99 2.00 -17.35
N ARG A 678 -15.79 1.42 -17.27
CA ARG A 678 -15.32 0.36 -18.16
C ARG A 678 -14.68 -0.79 -17.39
N TYR A 679 -14.92 -2.02 -17.81
CA TYR A 679 -14.48 -3.22 -17.10
C TYR A 679 -13.81 -4.22 -18.04
N CYS A 680 -12.79 -4.93 -17.54
CA CYS A 680 -12.20 -6.06 -18.25
C CYS A 680 -13.26 -7.15 -18.48
N ASP A 681 -14.06 -7.43 -17.45
CA ASP A 681 -15.01 -8.53 -17.40
C ASP A 681 -16.11 -8.30 -16.34
N GLY A 682 -17.02 -9.28 -16.21
CA GLY A 682 -18.09 -9.28 -15.21
C GLY A 682 -17.58 -9.31 -13.76
N PRO A 683 -16.55 -10.10 -13.40
CA PRO A 683 -15.92 -10.05 -12.09
C PRO A 683 -15.42 -8.65 -11.66
N CYS A 684 -14.70 -7.93 -12.52
CA CYS A 684 -14.26 -6.56 -12.21
C CYS A 684 -15.44 -5.61 -11.99
N GLN A 685 -16.50 -5.74 -12.80
CA GLN A 685 -17.73 -4.98 -12.59
C GLN A 685 -18.38 -5.29 -11.23
N LYS A 686 -18.48 -6.57 -10.85
CA LYS A 686 -19.06 -6.99 -9.57
C LYS A 686 -18.27 -6.45 -8.38
N LYS A 687 -16.94 -6.44 -8.47
CA LYS A 687 -16.06 -5.93 -7.40
C LYS A 687 -16.16 -4.42 -7.24
N HIS A 688 -16.23 -3.65 -8.33
CA HIS A 688 -16.41 -2.20 -8.28
C HIS A 688 -17.86 -1.75 -8.02
N TRP A 689 -18.84 -2.66 -8.15
CA TRP A 689 -20.25 -2.30 -8.02
C TRP A 689 -20.63 -1.63 -6.70
N PRO A 690 -20.14 -2.03 -5.51
CA PRO A 690 -20.47 -1.36 -4.25
C PRO A 690 -20.19 0.14 -4.27
N GLU A 691 -19.05 0.55 -4.84
CA GLU A 691 -18.63 1.95 -4.97
C GLU A 691 -19.38 2.64 -6.12
N HIS A 692 -19.40 2.01 -7.30
CA HIS A 692 -19.95 2.61 -8.52
C HIS A 692 -21.48 2.76 -8.52
N LYS A 693 -22.22 1.92 -7.78
CA LYS A 693 -23.69 1.85 -7.85
C LYS A 693 -24.36 3.19 -7.62
N VAL A 694 -23.82 4.02 -6.73
CA VAL A 694 -24.37 5.35 -6.42
C VAL A 694 -24.24 6.29 -7.61
N GLU A 695 -23.07 6.33 -8.23
CA GLU A 695 -22.80 7.16 -9.41
C GLU A 695 -23.54 6.64 -10.66
N CYS A 696 -23.60 5.32 -10.83
CA CYS A 696 -24.29 4.69 -11.95
C CYS A 696 -25.78 5.03 -12.00
N LYS A 697 -26.41 5.21 -10.83
CA LYS A 697 -27.83 5.59 -10.73
C LYS A 697 -28.09 7.07 -11.00
N LYS A 698 -27.06 7.92 -10.94
CA LYS A 698 -27.16 9.38 -11.20
C LYS A 698 -26.96 9.73 -12.68
N ALA A 699 -26.38 8.82 -13.45
CA ALA A 699 -26.11 8.96 -14.88
C ALA A 699 -27.25 8.34 -15.70
#